data_AF-A0A2E1P3D6-F1
#
_entry.id   AF-A0A2E1P3D6-F1
#
_cell.length_a   1.000
_cell.length_b   1.000
_cell.length_c   1.000
_cell.angle_alpha   90.00
_cell.angle_beta   90.00
_cell.angle_gamma   90.00
#
_symmetry.space_group_name_H-M   'P 1'
#
loop_
_entity.id
_entity.type
_entity.pdbx_description
1 polymer ?
#
loop_
_entity_poly.entity_id
_entity_poly.type
_entity_poly.pdbx_seq_one_letter_code
_entity_poly.pdbx_strand_id
1 'polypeptide(L)'
;MSVHLPDVLLDDVEIGRHATFGKHLNGHAGHGGYTGPVLDGLANGTCVGEGVPRGSDNDLLLAHEVGYRSGWFLSVVATFWHNDEQNTVGTNACSIVKGLTDFSRGWVTHDEDVLPPPQVHADVDHGSGTFRHFFAEFDVVFLRSHFSRYVLSGFMLISEPFGCVHDVLNILVERVVIITPRIFSAKREDHVRGTIQMFLNVCIFLIKHLRKSVLLYDGSLEEAQVIEPPMEAYDEFHQRVQDIHRLSALQGHLGWDQEVLMPSKGASSRGEMMAWLAGKRHEQLTDGRMGELLEALEREELNDDQAANVREMRRAYDQAVRLPKSFVESFAQARSEALVAWQSAREASDFEAFKPSLSHLIAMTKEKIALLGITSTPYDVLLDEYEVGMKVEDYDPLFAGLRERLVPLLQAITSAQAAAEMPSLPAALSFPIEAQKAFCEAVSKNMGFDFEAGRMDASTHPFSAGLWPGDTRFTTRFDEKDPFSCLYAVMHETGHALYEQGLDHQHRFTPRGAAVSLGVHESQSRFWENQIGRTPAFWKVVLPWFRSSFPDAPDWDEHTLNRLANRVEKGFIRVEADEVTYNLHVMLRYEIEKQLFNGDLEVDDLPKAWNSMFKSWFDVEVPEDRLGCLQDIHWSMGAFGYFPTYTLGNLYAAQLLEAMAQELGDIDALVATGDWQPMLDWLRPRIHERGSQVSPAQLIEDATGLPPSPEPFLRYVERKYGALYGLN
;
A
#
# COMPACT_ATOMS: atom_id res chain seq x y z
N MET A 1 -0.61 -12.06 10.51
CA MET A 1 0.36 -11.72 9.48
C MET A 1 0.03 -12.51 8.21
N SER A 2 -1.08 -12.10 7.60
CA SER A 2 -1.50 -12.46 6.24
C SER A 2 -1.53 -11.15 5.49
N VAL A 3 -0.54 -10.92 4.63
CA VAL A 3 -0.44 -9.70 3.82
C VAL A 3 -1.35 -9.84 2.60
N HIS A 4 -2.11 -8.80 2.25
CA HIS A 4 -2.78 -8.73 0.96
C HIS A 4 -1.81 -8.30 -0.14
N LEU A 5 -1.23 -9.29 -0.83
CA LEU A 5 -0.67 -9.09 -2.17
C LEU A 5 -1.70 -9.50 -3.24
N PRO A 6 -1.69 -8.88 -4.44
CA PRO A 6 -2.41 -9.39 -5.59
C PRO A 6 -1.74 -10.67 -6.10
N ASP A 7 -2.54 -11.71 -6.34
CA ASP A 7 -2.13 -13.06 -6.80
C ASP A 7 -1.02 -13.71 -5.92
N VAL A 8 -1.33 -14.68 -5.07
CA VAL A 8 -1.94 -15.97 -5.41
C VAL A 8 -2.91 -16.47 -4.30
N LEU A 9 -3.96 -17.23 -4.68
CA LEU A 9 -4.93 -17.92 -3.79
C LEU A 9 -5.79 -17.04 -2.84
N LEU A 10 -6.37 -15.96 -3.37
CA LEU A 10 -7.36 -15.09 -2.70
C LEU A 10 -8.75 -15.74 -2.40
N ASP A 11 -8.86 -17.07 -2.43
CA ASP A 11 -10.13 -17.81 -2.26
C ASP A 11 -10.42 -18.20 -0.80
N ASP A 12 -9.40 -18.25 0.07
CA ASP A 12 -9.50 -18.82 1.44
C ASP A 12 -9.55 -17.75 2.54
N VAL A 13 -10.52 -16.83 2.46
CA VAL A 13 -10.83 -15.90 3.56
C VAL A 13 -12.01 -16.44 4.38
N GLU A 14 -11.82 -17.59 5.04
CA GLU A 14 -12.70 -18.10 6.10
C GLU A 14 -11.89 -18.42 7.36
N ILE A 15 -11.86 -17.49 8.33
CA ILE A 15 -11.18 -17.68 9.62
C ILE A 15 -12.16 -18.23 10.68
N GLY A 16 -11.67 -19.18 11.48
CA GLY A 16 -12.48 -20.02 12.37
C GLY A 16 -13.09 -19.30 13.57
N ARG A 17 -14.21 -19.84 14.08
CA ARG A 17 -14.98 -19.28 15.20
C ARG A 17 -14.81 -20.05 16.51
N HIS A 18 -14.09 -19.41 17.45
CA HIS A 18 -14.17 -19.53 18.92
C HIS A 18 -13.99 -20.92 19.59
N ALA A 19 -13.09 -20.96 20.57
CA ALA A 19 -13.01 -22.04 21.55
C ALA A 19 -13.93 -21.80 22.78
N THR A 20 -14.39 -22.92 23.35
CA THR A 20 -14.78 -23.17 24.75
C THR A 20 -15.58 -22.13 25.57
N PHE A 21 -16.83 -22.49 25.90
CA PHE A 21 -17.38 -22.27 27.25
C PHE A 21 -18.07 -23.55 27.73
N GLY A 22 -17.54 -24.18 28.78
CA GLY A 22 -18.02 -25.48 29.26
C GLY A 22 -18.97 -25.41 30.46
N LYS A 23 -20.13 -26.09 30.38
CA LYS A 23 -20.78 -26.74 31.52
C LYS A 23 -21.84 -27.77 31.11
N HIS A 24 -22.01 -28.78 31.95
CA HIS A 24 -22.82 -29.99 31.70
C HIS A 24 -24.31 -29.74 31.44
N LEU A 25 -24.94 -30.65 30.69
CA LEU A 25 -25.87 -31.64 31.27
C LEU A 25 -26.14 -32.83 30.31
N ASN A 26 -26.68 -33.93 30.85
CA ASN A 26 -26.87 -35.20 30.14
C ASN A 26 -28.14 -35.22 29.27
N GLY A 27 -28.13 -35.97 28.16
CA GLY A 27 -29.35 -36.34 27.42
C GLY A 27 -29.11 -37.30 26.24
N HIS A 28 -29.91 -38.36 26.13
CA HIS A 28 -29.91 -39.26 24.97
C HIS A 28 -30.94 -38.83 23.90
N ALA A 29 -30.53 -38.83 22.63
CA ALA A 29 -31.34 -39.19 21.45
C ALA A 29 -30.38 -39.43 20.27
N GLY A 30 -30.69 -40.24 19.25
CA GLY A 30 -31.95 -40.91 18.91
C GLY A 30 -32.47 -40.42 17.55
N HIS A 31 -32.70 -41.33 16.60
CA HIS A 31 -33.12 -40.96 15.23
C HIS A 31 -34.46 -40.21 15.18
N GLY A 32 -34.60 -39.32 14.19
CA GLY A 32 -35.83 -39.31 13.37
C GLY A 32 -36.47 -37.94 13.06
N GLY A 33 -36.28 -37.47 11.83
CA GLY A 33 -37.37 -37.32 10.86
C GLY A 33 -38.48 -36.28 11.05
N TYR A 34 -38.53 -35.35 10.07
CA TYR A 34 -39.73 -34.79 9.43
C TYR A 34 -40.63 -33.75 10.13
N THR A 35 -41.12 -32.82 9.27
CA THR A 35 -42.32 -31.96 9.39
C THR A 35 -42.50 -31.06 10.62
N GLY A 36 -42.47 -29.74 10.38
CA GLY A 36 -43.40 -28.79 11.03
C GLY A 36 -44.62 -28.55 10.12
N PRO A 37 -45.35 -27.42 10.22
CA PRO A 37 -45.37 -26.39 11.28
C PRO A 37 -46.77 -26.29 11.94
N VAL A 38 -47.01 -25.32 12.85
CA VAL A 38 -48.25 -24.48 12.95
C VAL A 38 -48.16 -23.44 14.09
N LEU A 39 -49.03 -22.41 13.98
CA LEU A 39 -49.15 -21.15 14.71
C LEU A 39 -49.71 -21.23 16.15
N ASP A 40 -49.65 -20.06 16.82
CA ASP A 40 -50.47 -19.57 17.96
C ASP A 40 -50.43 -20.34 19.30
N GLY A 41 -50.42 -19.70 20.47
CA GLY A 41 -50.51 -18.27 20.82
C GLY A 41 -50.98 -18.11 22.28
N LEU A 42 -51.15 -16.86 22.77
CA LEU A 42 -51.77 -16.49 24.07
C LEU A 42 -50.98 -16.92 25.35
N ALA A 43 -51.14 -16.29 26.54
CA ALA A 43 -51.59 -14.93 26.92
C ALA A 43 -51.32 -14.68 28.43
N ASN A 44 -51.45 -13.42 28.88
CA ASN A 44 -51.41 -12.95 30.28
C ASN A 44 -50.01 -13.03 30.95
N GLY A 45 -49.63 -12.21 31.93
CA GLY A 45 -50.24 -11.08 32.67
C GLY A 45 -49.29 -10.73 33.85
N THR A 46 -49.30 -9.59 34.53
CA THR A 46 -50.21 -8.41 34.51
C THR A 46 -49.48 -7.17 35.11
N CYS A 47 -50.14 -6.02 35.16
CA CYS A 47 -49.73 -4.75 35.80
C CYS A 47 -49.23 -4.91 37.27
N VAL A 48 -48.55 -3.98 37.96
CA VAL A 48 -48.66 -2.49 38.12
C VAL A 48 -47.27 -1.98 38.64
N GLY A 49 -46.80 -0.73 38.50
CA GLY A 49 -47.30 0.51 37.88
C GLY A 49 -46.90 1.76 38.69
N GLU A 50 -46.81 2.93 38.02
CA GLU A 50 -46.56 4.29 38.57
C GLU A 50 -45.16 4.55 39.18
N GLY A 51 -44.60 5.78 39.18
CA GLY A 51 -45.16 7.08 38.76
C GLY A 51 -44.10 8.08 38.25
N VAL A 52 -44.56 9.28 37.89
CA VAL A 52 -43.83 10.31 37.09
C VAL A 52 -43.73 11.63 37.86
N PRO A 53 -42.78 12.52 37.51
CA PRO A 53 -43.09 13.95 37.44
C PRO A 53 -42.83 14.56 36.04
N ARG A 54 -43.69 15.52 35.66
CA ARG A 54 -43.74 16.25 34.38
C ARG A 54 -43.69 17.76 34.64
N GLY A 55 -43.40 18.52 33.59
CA GLY A 55 -43.67 19.96 33.48
C GLY A 55 -42.46 20.85 33.78
N SER A 56 -42.39 22.08 33.27
CA SER A 56 -43.34 22.81 32.39
C SER A 56 -42.57 23.96 31.70
N ASP A 57 -42.49 24.08 30.38
CA ASP A 57 -43.50 24.58 29.41
C ASP A 57 -43.37 26.09 29.08
N ASN A 58 -43.67 26.44 27.82
CA ASN A 58 -44.16 27.73 27.30
C ASN A 58 -43.27 29.01 27.21
N ASP A 59 -42.93 29.43 25.97
CA ASP A 59 -43.72 30.38 25.13
C ASP A 59 -43.03 31.58 24.43
N LEU A 60 -43.55 31.85 23.21
CA LEU A 60 -43.77 33.14 22.50
C LEU A 60 -42.63 34.10 22.05
N LEU A 61 -42.37 34.07 20.74
CA LEU A 61 -42.59 35.15 19.73
C LEU A 61 -42.26 36.64 20.05
N LEU A 62 -41.40 37.24 19.19
CA LEU A 62 -41.42 38.58 18.52
C LEU A 62 -39.98 38.91 18.06
N ALA A 63 -39.56 39.30 16.84
CA ALA A 63 -40.13 39.88 15.59
C ALA A 63 -39.81 41.39 15.38
N HIS A 64 -38.90 41.68 14.43
CA HIS A 64 -38.72 42.88 13.57
C HIS A 64 -37.66 42.50 12.49
N GLU A 65 -37.87 42.57 11.16
CA GLU A 65 -38.12 43.73 10.26
C GLU A 65 -36.91 44.71 10.17
N VAL A 66 -36.46 45.22 9.01
CA VAL A 66 -37.02 45.49 7.65
C VAL A 66 -35.91 45.24 6.57
N GLY A 67 -36.13 44.90 5.29
CA GLY A 67 -37.34 44.54 4.54
C GLY A 67 -37.21 44.58 2.99
N TYR A 68 -38.17 43.94 2.30
CA TYR A 68 -38.60 44.00 0.87
C TYR A 68 -37.77 44.67 -0.26
N ARG A 69 -37.59 43.94 -1.38
CA ARG A 69 -38.43 44.01 -2.62
C ARG A 69 -38.01 42.94 -3.65
N SER A 70 -38.82 41.90 -3.88
CA SER A 70 -39.85 41.75 -4.95
C SER A 70 -39.31 41.29 -6.32
N GLY A 71 -39.73 40.10 -6.79
CA GLY A 71 -39.27 39.47 -8.04
C GLY A 71 -40.22 39.59 -9.24
N TRP A 72 -40.36 38.48 -10.00
CA TRP A 72 -41.00 38.30 -11.34
C TRP A 72 -40.09 38.58 -12.55
N PHE A 73 -39.62 37.51 -13.22
CA PHE A 73 -40.17 37.13 -14.54
C PHE A 73 -39.94 35.63 -14.82
N LEU A 74 -40.56 35.12 -15.89
CA LEU A 74 -40.75 33.68 -16.18
C LEU A 74 -40.26 33.30 -17.58
N SER A 75 -39.72 32.08 -17.69
CA SER A 75 -39.62 31.27 -18.93
C SER A 75 -38.64 31.73 -20.03
N VAL A 76 -38.41 30.83 -21.00
CA VAL A 76 -37.56 30.95 -22.21
C VAL A 76 -36.05 31.08 -21.90
N VAL A 77 -35.14 30.18 -22.32
CA VAL A 77 -35.21 29.07 -23.29
C VAL A 77 -34.91 27.72 -22.60
N ALA A 78 -35.90 26.83 -22.55
CA ALA A 78 -35.71 25.41 -22.26
C ALA A 78 -36.54 24.55 -23.25
N THR A 79 -36.57 24.98 -24.51
CA THR A 79 -37.36 24.35 -25.58
C THR A 79 -36.76 24.69 -26.94
N PHE A 80 -35.83 23.87 -27.43
CA PHE A 80 -35.54 23.64 -28.86
C PHE A 80 -34.53 22.49 -29.02
N TRP A 81 -34.96 21.27 -28.67
CA TRP A 81 -34.27 20.04 -29.08
C TRP A 81 -35.26 18.91 -29.36
N HIS A 82 -36.16 19.14 -30.33
CA HIS A 82 -36.84 18.06 -31.05
C HIS A 82 -37.26 18.50 -32.45
N ASN A 83 -37.27 17.51 -33.34
CA ASN A 83 -37.70 17.48 -34.74
C ASN A 83 -36.85 18.17 -35.84
N ASP A 84 -36.70 17.36 -36.89
CA ASP A 84 -36.55 17.63 -38.33
C ASP A 84 -35.31 18.37 -38.85
N GLU A 85 -34.35 17.55 -39.29
CA GLU A 85 -33.90 17.43 -40.69
C GLU A 85 -34.02 18.61 -41.69
N GLN A 86 -32.98 18.68 -42.53
CA GLN A 86 -32.93 19.30 -43.88
C GLN A 86 -32.85 20.84 -44.02
N ASN A 87 -31.59 21.27 -44.20
CA ASN A 87 -31.11 22.20 -45.24
C ASN A 87 -31.28 23.74 -45.13
N THR A 88 -30.42 24.42 -45.90
CA THR A 88 -30.42 25.85 -46.29
C THR A 88 -30.15 26.94 -45.24
N VAL A 89 -28.87 27.26 -45.09
CA VAL A 89 -28.25 28.60 -45.28
C VAL A 89 -29.18 29.84 -45.19
N GLY A 90 -28.88 30.79 -44.29
CA GLY A 90 -29.37 32.17 -44.44
C GLY A 90 -29.16 33.13 -43.25
N THR A 91 -28.16 34.01 -43.36
CA THR A 91 -28.10 35.39 -42.79
C THR A 91 -28.87 35.71 -41.49
N ASN A 92 -28.16 35.87 -40.36
CA ASN A 92 -28.39 37.01 -39.43
C ASN A 92 -27.29 37.28 -38.36
N ALA A 93 -26.01 37.06 -38.68
CA ALA A 93 -24.89 37.36 -37.76
C ALA A 93 -24.40 38.84 -37.75
N CYS A 94 -25.02 39.72 -38.55
CA CYS A 94 -24.46 41.04 -38.85
C CYS A 94 -24.83 42.16 -37.85
N SER A 95 -25.76 41.90 -36.91
CA SER A 95 -26.22 42.87 -35.90
C SER A 95 -25.33 42.93 -34.65
N ILE A 96 -24.61 41.85 -34.32
CA ILE A 96 -23.82 41.75 -33.08
C ILE A 96 -22.41 42.32 -33.27
N VAL A 97 -21.77 42.06 -34.42
CA VAL A 97 -20.40 42.53 -34.72
C VAL A 97 -20.29 44.06 -34.67
N LYS A 98 -21.34 44.78 -35.11
CA LYS A 98 -21.36 46.24 -35.20
C LYS A 98 -21.27 46.94 -33.83
N GLY A 99 -21.75 46.30 -32.75
CA GLY A 99 -21.64 46.87 -31.40
C GLY A 99 -20.22 46.90 -30.83
N LEU A 100 -19.33 46.03 -31.32
CA LEU A 100 -17.95 45.91 -30.83
C LEU A 100 -16.93 46.68 -31.67
N THR A 101 -17.29 47.12 -32.88
CA THR A 101 -16.37 47.88 -33.76
C THR A 101 -16.28 49.37 -33.43
N ASP A 102 -17.30 49.93 -32.78
CA ASP A 102 -17.35 51.36 -32.44
C ASP A 102 -16.59 51.70 -31.14
N PHE A 103 -16.20 50.71 -30.33
CA PHE A 103 -15.39 50.91 -29.11
C PHE A 103 -13.87 50.91 -29.37
N SER A 104 -13.41 50.32 -30.49
CA SER A 104 -11.99 50.13 -30.82
C SER A 104 -11.41 51.16 -31.81
N ARG A 105 -12.11 52.28 -32.02
CA ARG A 105 -11.71 53.36 -32.95
C ARG A 105 -11.33 54.69 -32.31
N GLY A 106 -11.34 54.78 -30.98
CA GLY A 106 -10.53 55.77 -30.26
C GLY A 106 -9.12 55.25 -30.02
N TRP A 107 -8.15 56.15 -29.83
CA TRP A 107 -6.74 55.86 -29.48
C TRP A 107 -5.88 55.19 -30.58
N VAL A 108 -5.44 55.98 -31.57
CA VAL A 108 -4.00 56.17 -31.96
C VAL A 108 -3.92 57.30 -33.00
N THR A 109 -3.29 58.42 -32.60
CA THR A 109 -2.87 59.63 -33.36
C THR A 109 -2.42 60.68 -32.31
N HIS A 110 -1.47 61.59 -32.52
CA HIS A 110 -0.43 61.78 -33.55
C HIS A 110 0.78 62.52 -32.92
N ASP A 111 1.87 62.72 -33.65
CA ASP A 111 3.09 63.40 -33.19
C ASP A 111 3.13 64.93 -33.54
N GLU A 112 4.22 65.58 -33.08
CA GLU A 112 4.78 66.90 -33.50
C GLU A 112 4.27 68.24 -32.87
N ASP A 113 4.96 68.65 -31.80
CA ASP A 113 5.74 69.90 -31.62
C ASP A 113 5.14 71.35 -31.50
N VAL A 114 5.99 72.23 -30.91
CA VAL A 114 5.99 73.72 -30.82
C VAL A 114 5.37 74.40 -29.56
N LEU A 115 5.96 75.55 -29.18
CA LEU A 115 5.89 76.29 -27.90
C LEU A 115 4.99 77.59 -27.96
N PRO A 116 5.19 78.63 -27.11
CA PRO A 116 4.39 78.98 -25.91
C PRO A 116 3.74 80.40 -26.09
N PRO A 117 3.54 81.29 -25.08
CA PRO A 117 3.37 81.22 -23.60
C PRO A 117 1.91 81.67 -23.24
N PRO A 118 1.53 82.41 -22.15
CA PRO A 118 2.14 82.79 -20.85
C PRO A 118 1.24 82.31 -19.64
N GLN A 119 1.27 82.80 -18.38
CA GLN A 119 1.95 83.95 -17.73
C GLN A 119 2.21 83.72 -16.21
N VAL A 120 2.94 84.69 -15.62
CA VAL A 120 3.30 84.93 -14.19
C VAL A 120 2.10 85.47 -13.36
N HIS A 121 1.99 85.44 -12.02
CA HIS A 121 2.95 85.59 -10.87
C HIS A 121 2.48 84.73 -9.65
N ALA A 122 3.37 84.08 -8.86
CA ALA A 122 4.13 84.56 -7.66
C ALA A 122 3.28 84.70 -6.37
N ASP A 123 3.66 84.31 -5.14
CA ASP A 123 4.86 83.64 -4.54
C ASP A 123 4.37 82.74 -3.35
N VAL A 124 5.02 81.70 -2.79
CA VAL A 124 6.43 81.25 -2.60
C VAL A 124 7.06 81.64 -1.23
N ASP A 125 7.08 80.69 -0.27
CA ASP A 125 8.07 80.47 0.83
C ASP A 125 7.57 79.35 1.79
N HIS A 126 8.33 78.40 2.37
CA HIS A 126 9.65 77.77 2.16
C HIS A 126 9.39 76.25 2.49
N GLY A 127 9.78 75.21 1.74
CA GLY A 127 11.13 74.63 1.61
C GLY A 127 11.58 73.86 2.88
N SER A 128 12.00 72.58 2.90
CA SER A 128 12.08 71.45 1.92
C SER A 128 12.56 70.17 2.67
N GLY A 129 12.26 68.92 2.31
CA GLY A 129 11.40 68.35 1.26
C GLY A 129 11.46 66.79 1.22
N THR A 130 10.49 66.16 0.52
CA THR A 130 10.48 64.79 -0.08
C THR A 130 11.34 63.69 0.57
N PHE A 131 10.82 62.68 1.27
CA PHE A 131 9.78 61.69 0.91
C PHE A 131 10.02 60.94 -0.43
N ARG A 132 10.18 59.61 -0.34
CA ARG A 132 10.22 58.63 -1.45
C ARG A 132 9.72 57.27 -0.92
N HIS A 133 9.09 56.48 -1.78
CA HIS A 133 8.44 55.18 -1.51
C HIS A 133 7.18 55.24 -0.62
N PHE A 134 6.04 55.21 -1.30
CA PHE A 134 4.80 54.57 -0.86
C PHE A 134 4.25 53.78 -2.06
N PHE A 135 3.31 52.86 -1.84
CA PHE A 135 2.81 51.87 -2.82
C PHE A 135 3.81 50.77 -3.23
N ALA A 136 3.83 49.73 -2.40
CA ALA A 136 3.97 48.34 -2.83
C ALA A 136 2.73 47.57 -2.33
N GLU A 137 2.53 46.34 -2.83
CA GLU A 137 1.49 45.40 -2.35
C GLU A 137 0.03 45.87 -2.38
N PHE A 138 -0.54 46.09 -3.58
CA PHE A 138 -1.98 45.80 -3.79
C PHE A 138 -2.40 45.50 -5.26
N ASP A 139 -1.50 45.04 -6.14
CA ASP A 139 -1.84 44.85 -7.57
C ASP A 139 -1.10 43.70 -8.29
N VAL A 140 -1.24 42.46 -7.76
CA VAL A 140 -0.64 41.24 -8.38
C VAL A 140 -1.68 40.13 -8.63
N VAL A 141 -2.81 40.13 -7.90
CA VAL A 141 -3.85 39.09 -8.03
C VAL A 141 -4.79 39.33 -9.21
N PHE A 142 -5.10 40.58 -9.54
CA PHE A 142 -6.10 40.90 -10.57
C PHE A 142 -5.60 40.59 -12.00
N LEU A 143 -4.36 40.98 -12.32
CA LEU A 143 -3.74 40.81 -13.65
C LEU A 143 -3.50 39.34 -14.05
N ARG A 144 -3.29 38.42 -13.09
CA ARG A 144 -3.06 36.99 -13.38
C ARG A 144 -4.27 36.28 -14.00
N SER A 145 -5.49 36.77 -13.79
CA SER A 145 -6.72 36.06 -14.16
C SER A 145 -7.24 36.33 -15.58
N HIS A 146 -6.86 37.46 -16.18
CA HIS A 146 -7.46 37.93 -17.44
C HIS A 146 -6.50 37.95 -18.65
N PHE A 147 -5.19 38.07 -18.43
CA PHE A 147 -4.24 38.17 -19.55
C PHE A 147 -4.16 36.88 -20.40
N SER A 148 -4.30 35.71 -19.77
CA SER A 148 -4.30 34.41 -20.44
C SER A 148 -5.48 34.20 -21.39
N ARG A 149 -6.65 34.78 -21.09
CA ARG A 149 -7.87 34.64 -21.91
C ARG A 149 -7.87 35.50 -23.18
N TYR A 150 -7.16 36.63 -23.17
CA TYR A 150 -7.06 37.51 -24.35
C TYR A 150 -6.00 37.06 -25.36
N VAL A 151 -4.87 36.49 -24.91
CA VAL A 151 -3.84 35.97 -25.84
C VAL A 151 -4.35 34.75 -26.62
N LEU A 152 -5.12 33.86 -25.98
CA LEU A 152 -5.70 32.68 -26.63
C LEU A 152 -6.87 33.01 -27.58
N SER A 153 -7.61 34.10 -27.36
CA SER A 153 -8.71 34.52 -28.24
C SER A 153 -8.24 35.37 -29.43
N GLY A 154 -7.12 36.07 -29.32
CA GLY A 154 -6.53 36.84 -30.43
C GLY A 154 -5.99 35.98 -31.58
N PHE A 155 -5.58 34.74 -31.32
CA PHE A 155 -4.96 33.86 -32.33
C PHE A 155 -5.95 33.03 -33.16
N MET A 156 -7.25 33.04 -32.85
CA MET A 156 -8.29 32.28 -33.58
C MET A 156 -8.99 33.08 -34.70
N LEU A 157 -8.53 34.29 -35.02
CA LEU A 157 -9.17 35.19 -36.00
C LEU A 157 -8.25 35.66 -37.14
N ILE A 158 -7.33 34.80 -37.59
CA ILE A 158 -6.63 34.97 -38.88
C ILE A 158 -6.67 33.64 -39.65
N SER A 159 -7.72 33.47 -40.46
CA SER A 159 -7.87 32.31 -41.36
C SER A 159 -8.51 32.70 -42.70
N GLU A 160 -7.95 33.74 -43.34
CA GLU A 160 -8.14 33.99 -44.77
C GLU A 160 -6.78 33.85 -45.51
N PRO A 161 -6.76 33.32 -46.74
CA PRO A 161 -5.53 32.80 -47.35
C PRO A 161 -4.73 33.88 -48.11
N PHE A 162 -3.87 34.60 -47.41
CA PHE A 162 -2.74 35.33 -48.03
C PHE A 162 -1.41 34.88 -47.41
N GLY A 163 -0.52 34.34 -48.26
CA GLY A 163 0.69 33.68 -47.80
C GLY A 163 1.86 34.63 -47.58
N CYS A 164 2.44 34.60 -46.38
CA CYS A 164 3.88 34.77 -46.14
C CYS A 164 4.29 34.27 -44.75
N VAL A 165 4.34 32.94 -44.59
CA VAL A 165 4.92 32.29 -43.38
C VAL A 165 6.42 32.65 -43.23
N HIS A 166 7.10 32.93 -44.35
CA HIS A 166 8.51 33.30 -44.38
C HIS A 166 8.79 34.67 -43.72
N ASP A 167 7.92 35.66 -43.96
CA ASP A 167 8.09 37.01 -43.38
C ASP A 167 7.88 37.03 -41.87
N VAL A 168 6.91 36.25 -41.36
CA VAL A 168 6.67 36.13 -39.91
C VAL A 168 7.89 35.55 -39.20
N LEU A 169 8.56 34.57 -39.79
CA LEU A 169 9.81 34.00 -39.28
C LEU A 169 10.98 35.01 -39.34
N ASN A 170 11.12 35.74 -40.45
CA ASN A 170 12.16 36.77 -40.58
C ASN A 170 11.98 37.90 -39.55
N ILE A 171 10.75 38.39 -39.35
CA ILE A 171 10.43 39.42 -38.33
C ILE A 171 10.74 38.92 -36.91
N LEU A 172 10.51 37.64 -36.61
CA LEU A 172 10.88 37.03 -35.34
C LEU A 172 12.40 36.96 -35.14
N VAL A 173 13.15 36.50 -36.15
CA VAL A 173 14.61 36.38 -36.07
C VAL A 173 15.28 37.75 -35.94
N GLU A 174 14.94 38.73 -36.78
CA GLU A 174 15.53 40.07 -36.72
C GLU A 174 15.25 40.75 -35.37
N ARG A 175 14.03 40.68 -34.86
CA ARG A 175 13.67 41.35 -33.59
C ARG A 175 14.27 40.64 -32.37
N VAL A 176 14.44 39.32 -32.37
CA VAL A 176 15.11 38.62 -31.27
C VAL A 176 16.61 38.95 -31.23
N VAL A 177 17.29 38.93 -32.39
CA VAL A 177 18.74 39.22 -32.48
C VAL A 177 19.08 40.66 -32.09
N ILE A 178 18.21 41.63 -32.40
CA ILE A 178 18.42 43.05 -32.04
C ILE A 178 18.23 43.31 -30.54
N ILE A 179 17.41 42.50 -29.84
CA ILE A 179 17.11 42.68 -28.40
C ILE A 179 18.14 41.99 -27.50
N THR A 180 18.78 40.90 -27.96
CA THR A 180 19.70 40.09 -27.14
C THR A 180 20.78 40.90 -26.40
N PRO A 181 21.46 41.89 -27.02
CA PRO A 181 22.54 42.64 -26.35
C PRO A 181 22.10 43.58 -25.22
N ARG A 182 20.81 43.92 -25.11
CA ARG A 182 20.31 44.92 -24.14
C ARG A 182 19.78 44.36 -22.83
N ILE A 183 19.61 43.04 -22.71
CA ILE A 183 19.07 42.40 -21.49
C ILE A 183 20.19 41.93 -20.53
N PHE A 184 21.42 41.69 -21.02
CA PHE A 184 22.55 41.19 -20.23
C PHE A 184 23.23 42.23 -19.30
N SER A 185 22.47 43.12 -18.66
CA SER A 185 22.99 44.07 -17.65
C SER A 185 22.10 44.27 -16.42
N ALA A 186 21.32 43.26 -16.03
CA ALA A 186 20.54 43.27 -14.79
C ALA A 186 20.80 42.04 -13.91
N LYS A 187 21.16 42.25 -12.64
CA LYS A 187 21.28 41.19 -11.63
C LYS A 187 19.88 40.74 -11.16
N ARG A 188 19.35 39.64 -11.72
CA ARG A 188 18.19 38.85 -11.22
C ARG A 188 18.04 37.58 -12.08
N GLU A 189 18.42 36.42 -11.54
CA GLU A 189 18.45 35.17 -12.31
C GLU A 189 17.04 34.61 -12.58
N ASP A 190 16.08 34.84 -11.69
CA ASP A 190 14.72 34.28 -11.77
C ASP A 190 13.95 34.75 -13.02
N HIS A 191 14.12 36.02 -13.41
CA HIS A 191 13.49 36.56 -14.62
C HIS A 191 14.10 35.98 -15.90
N VAL A 192 15.40 35.72 -15.91
CA VAL A 192 16.08 35.06 -17.04
C VAL A 192 15.57 33.62 -17.16
N ARG A 193 15.49 32.89 -16.04
CA ARG A 193 15.00 31.50 -16.01
C ARG A 193 13.53 31.40 -16.45
N GLY A 194 12.66 32.29 -15.98
CA GLY A 194 11.25 32.36 -16.41
C GLY A 194 11.08 32.69 -17.89
N THR A 195 11.87 33.63 -18.43
CA THR A 195 11.83 33.98 -19.86
C THR A 195 12.32 32.84 -20.74
N ILE A 196 13.40 32.15 -20.35
CA ILE A 196 13.91 30.96 -21.04
C ILE A 196 12.89 29.82 -21.02
N GLN A 197 12.24 29.56 -19.88
CA GLN A 197 11.21 28.51 -19.81
C GLN A 197 9.99 28.84 -20.68
N MET A 198 9.55 30.10 -20.72
CA MET A 198 8.47 30.53 -21.61
C MET A 198 8.86 30.35 -23.08
N PHE A 199 10.09 30.70 -23.46
CA PHE A 199 10.60 30.52 -24.82
C PHE A 199 10.73 29.04 -25.21
N LEU A 200 11.22 28.19 -24.31
CA LEU A 200 11.24 26.73 -24.48
C LEU A 200 9.82 26.17 -24.67
N ASN A 201 8.86 26.57 -23.83
CA ASN A 201 7.48 26.12 -23.94
C ASN A 201 6.83 26.53 -25.28
N VAL A 202 7.11 27.75 -25.77
CA VAL A 202 6.68 28.20 -27.10
C VAL A 202 7.37 27.41 -28.22
N CYS A 203 8.67 27.14 -28.11
CA CYS A 203 9.39 26.30 -29.09
C CYS A 203 8.86 24.86 -29.11
N ILE A 204 8.58 24.25 -27.95
CA ILE A 204 8.00 22.90 -27.83
C ILE A 204 6.58 22.88 -28.42
N PHE A 205 5.77 23.90 -28.15
CA PHE A 205 4.43 24.05 -28.73
C PHE A 205 4.49 24.16 -30.25
N LEU A 206 5.37 25.01 -30.79
CA LEU A 206 5.58 25.18 -32.23
C LEU A 206 6.13 23.90 -32.88
N ILE A 207 7.07 23.18 -32.25
CA ILE A 207 7.60 21.90 -32.75
C ILE A 207 6.50 20.83 -32.79
N LYS A 208 5.65 20.73 -31.75
CA LYS A 208 4.51 19.80 -31.74
C LYS A 208 3.47 20.12 -32.82
N HIS A 209 3.15 21.40 -33.05
CA HIS A 209 2.06 21.78 -33.96
C HIS A 209 2.52 21.95 -35.42
N LEU A 210 3.68 22.54 -35.68
CA LEU A 210 4.21 22.69 -37.05
C LEU A 210 4.66 21.36 -37.67
N ARG A 211 4.99 20.33 -36.86
CA ARG A 211 5.16 18.96 -37.38
C ARG A 211 3.91 18.43 -38.09
N LYS A 212 2.70 18.86 -37.70
CA LYS A 212 1.44 18.53 -38.40
C LYS A 212 1.14 19.45 -39.60
N SER A 213 2.04 20.38 -39.97
CA SER A 213 1.85 21.33 -41.09
C SER A 213 2.93 21.28 -42.17
N VAL A 214 4.15 20.80 -41.86
CA VAL A 214 5.27 20.77 -42.82
C VAL A 214 5.13 19.64 -43.87
N LEU A 215 4.30 18.63 -43.62
CA LEU A 215 4.08 17.49 -44.52
C LEU A 215 2.99 17.70 -45.60
N LEU A 216 2.55 18.94 -45.84
CA LEU A 216 1.49 19.27 -46.82
C LEU A 216 1.93 20.28 -47.89
N TYR A 217 3.17 20.18 -48.37
CA TYR A 217 3.62 20.93 -49.56
C TYR A 217 4.65 20.20 -50.44
N ASP A 218 4.36 18.94 -50.77
CA ASP A 218 4.86 18.30 -52.00
C ASP A 218 3.68 17.63 -52.72
N GLY A 219 3.73 17.59 -54.05
CA GLY A 219 2.59 17.30 -54.94
C GLY A 219 2.44 15.84 -55.38
N SER A 220 2.95 14.88 -54.60
CA SER A 220 2.89 13.45 -54.92
C SER A 220 1.85 12.71 -54.07
N LEU A 221 0.83 12.14 -54.71
CA LEU A 221 -0.10 11.19 -54.09
C LEU A 221 0.54 9.78 -54.02
N GLU A 222 1.43 9.61 -53.05
CA GLU A 222 1.53 8.34 -52.32
C GLU A 222 0.87 8.54 -50.95
N GLU A 223 0.16 7.53 -50.45
CA GLU A 223 -0.50 7.60 -49.15
C GLU A 223 0.56 7.53 -48.05
N ALA A 224 1.08 8.70 -47.68
CA ALA A 224 1.81 8.89 -46.43
C ALA A 224 0.83 8.67 -45.26
N GLN A 225 0.60 7.40 -44.91
CA GLN A 225 -0.03 7.01 -43.66
C GLN A 225 0.77 7.65 -42.53
N VAL A 226 0.21 8.69 -41.91
CA VAL A 226 0.71 9.22 -40.66
C VAL A 226 0.33 8.20 -39.59
N ILE A 227 1.17 7.18 -39.45
CA ILE A 227 1.12 6.25 -38.33
C ILE A 227 1.54 7.03 -37.09
N GLU A 228 0.56 7.62 -36.42
CA GLU A 228 0.69 7.84 -34.97
C GLU A 228 0.67 6.45 -34.33
N PRO A 229 1.72 6.04 -33.59
CA PRO A 229 1.85 4.67 -33.10
C PRO A 229 0.77 4.33 -32.06
N PRO A 230 0.40 3.03 -31.93
CA PRO A 230 -0.88 2.61 -31.35
C PRO A 230 -0.91 2.66 -29.81
N MET A 231 -1.20 3.84 -29.25
CA MET A 231 -1.41 4.01 -27.79
C MET A 231 -2.61 3.21 -27.27
N GLU A 232 -3.61 2.96 -28.13
CA GLU A 232 -4.86 2.25 -27.80
C GLU A 232 -4.63 0.87 -27.15
N ALA A 233 -3.57 0.15 -27.52
CA ALA A 233 -3.30 -1.18 -26.98
C ALA A 233 -2.82 -1.14 -25.52
N TYR A 234 -1.93 -0.19 -25.17
CA TYR A 234 -1.53 -0.02 -23.77
C TYR A 234 -2.67 0.57 -22.94
N ASP A 235 -3.46 1.48 -23.50
CA ASP A 235 -4.60 2.09 -22.79
C ASP A 235 -5.71 1.04 -22.51
N GLU A 236 -6.04 0.15 -23.46
CA GLU A 236 -6.99 -0.96 -23.21
C GLU A 236 -6.45 -1.93 -22.15
N PHE A 237 -5.19 -2.33 -22.27
CA PHE A 237 -4.50 -3.18 -21.29
C PHE A 237 -4.53 -2.55 -19.89
N HIS A 238 -4.09 -1.30 -19.77
CA HIS A 238 -4.01 -0.60 -18.49
C HIS A 238 -5.38 -0.45 -17.83
N GLN A 239 -6.44 -0.14 -18.58
CA GLN A 239 -7.81 -0.09 -18.04
C GLN A 239 -8.25 -1.47 -17.51
N ARG A 240 -8.02 -2.56 -18.26
CA ARG A 240 -8.34 -3.93 -17.83
C ARG A 240 -7.58 -4.34 -16.57
N VAL A 241 -6.30 -4.02 -16.51
CA VAL A 241 -5.44 -4.26 -15.34
C VAL A 241 -5.97 -3.52 -14.12
N GLN A 242 -6.38 -2.25 -14.28
CA GLN A 242 -6.99 -1.49 -13.20
C GLN A 242 -8.32 -2.08 -12.73
N ASP A 243 -9.16 -2.62 -13.62
CA ASP A 243 -10.42 -3.26 -13.22
C ASP A 243 -10.20 -4.59 -12.47
N ILE A 244 -9.22 -5.40 -12.88
CA ILE A 244 -8.77 -6.59 -12.13
C ILE A 244 -8.31 -6.20 -10.71
N HIS A 245 -7.47 -5.17 -10.58
CA HIS A 245 -6.97 -4.72 -9.28
C HIS A 245 -8.04 -4.02 -8.44
N ARG A 246 -9.06 -3.39 -9.05
CA ARG A 246 -10.24 -2.87 -8.33
C ARG A 246 -11.05 -4.00 -7.70
N LEU A 247 -11.21 -5.13 -8.39
CA LEU A 247 -11.85 -6.32 -7.83
C LEU A 247 -11.04 -6.89 -6.65
N SER A 248 -9.72 -6.99 -6.78
CA SER A 248 -8.84 -7.39 -5.66
C SER A 248 -8.96 -6.47 -4.44
N ALA A 249 -8.95 -5.14 -4.64
CA ALA A 249 -9.10 -4.17 -3.56
C ALA A 249 -10.48 -4.28 -2.85
N LEU A 250 -11.55 -4.50 -3.61
CA LEU A 250 -12.89 -4.75 -3.05
C LEU A 250 -12.93 -6.04 -2.22
N GLN A 251 -12.26 -7.11 -2.67
CA GLN A 251 -12.13 -8.35 -1.90
C GLN A 251 -11.32 -8.13 -0.62
N GLY A 252 -10.22 -7.39 -0.66
CA GLY A 252 -9.41 -7.07 0.52
C GLY A 252 -10.15 -6.25 1.57
N HIS A 253 -10.95 -5.27 1.13
CA HIS A 253 -11.84 -4.51 2.02
C HIS A 253 -12.93 -5.38 2.66
N LEU A 254 -13.52 -6.32 1.91
CA LEU A 254 -14.52 -7.26 2.44
C LEU A 254 -13.89 -8.32 3.37
N GLY A 255 -12.63 -8.69 3.17
CA GLY A 255 -11.83 -9.49 4.10
C GLY A 255 -11.56 -8.74 5.40
N TRP A 256 -11.11 -7.48 5.32
CA TRP A 256 -10.96 -6.63 6.52
C TRP A 256 -12.27 -6.49 7.31
N ASP A 257 -13.40 -6.24 6.64
CA ASP A 257 -14.71 -6.13 7.32
C ASP A 257 -15.12 -7.44 7.98
N GLN A 258 -14.80 -8.59 7.36
CA GLN A 258 -15.12 -9.91 7.89
C GLN A 258 -14.50 -10.17 9.27
N GLU A 259 -13.23 -9.80 9.44
CA GLU A 259 -12.44 -10.07 10.63
C GLU A 259 -12.59 -9.00 11.74
N VAL A 260 -13.21 -7.86 11.42
CA VAL A 260 -13.32 -6.69 12.34
C VAL A 260 -14.75 -6.30 12.68
N LEU A 261 -15.65 -6.18 11.71
CA LEU A 261 -16.99 -5.59 11.91
C LEU A 261 -18.17 -6.51 11.58
N MET A 262 -17.98 -7.56 10.78
CA MET A 262 -19.07 -8.33 10.20
C MET A 262 -19.92 -9.06 11.27
N PRO A 263 -21.25 -8.82 11.31
CA PRO A 263 -22.15 -9.58 12.18
C PRO A 263 -22.10 -11.09 11.87
N SER A 264 -22.15 -11.93 12.89
CA SER A 264 -21.95 -13.39 12.77
C SER A 264 -22.87 -14.12 11.79
N LYS A 265 -24.06 -13.56 11.49
CA LYS A 265 -25.01 -14.10 10.51
C LYS A 265 -24.73 -13.69 9.07
N GLY A 266 -23.75 -12.80 8.82
CA GLY A 266 -23.36 -12.35 7.49
C GLY A 266 -22.51 -13.34 6.69
N ALA A 267 -21.94 -14.36 7.34
CA ALA A 267 -20.95 -15.26 6.75
C ALA A 267 -21.35 -15.88 5.41
N SER A 268 -22.57 -16.44 5.28
CA SER A 268 -23.05 -17.00 4.00
C SER A 268 -22.99 -15.98 2.87
N SER A 269 -23.61 -14.81 3.07
CA SER A 269 -23.65 -13.75 2.07
C SER A 269 -22.27 -13.11 1.82
N ARG A 270 -21.35 -13.14 2.79
CA ARG A 270 -19.95 -12.73 2.60
C ARG A 270 -19.22 -13.72 1.70
N GLY A 271 -19.31 -15.02 1.96
CA GLY A 271 -18.75 -16.07 1.11
C GLY A 271 -19.30 -16.02 -0.32
N GLU A 272 -20.62 -15.89 -0.47
CA GLU A 272 -21.30 -15.71 -1.77
C GLU A 272 -20.75 -14.50 -2.56
N MET A 273 -20.53 -13.35 -1.89
CA MET A 273 -19.95 -12.16 -2.52
C MET A 273 -18.46 -12.32 -2.85
N MET A 274 -17.66 -12.92 -1.97
CA MET A 274 -16.23 -13.15 -2.19
C MET A 274 -15.98 -14.11 -3.35
N ALA A 275 -16.74 -15.21 -3.42
CA ALA A 275 -16.70 -16.15 -4.54
C ALA A 275 -17.14 -15.51 -5.87
N TRP A 276 -18.16 -14.65 -5.86
CA TRP A 276 -18.57 -13.91 -7.06
C TRP A 276 -17.49 -12.93 -7.54
N LEU A 277 -16.85 -12.19 -6.63
CA LEU A 277 -15.73 -11.29 -6.97
C LEU A 277 -14.51 -12.06 -7.49
N ALA A 278 -14.13 -13.16 -6.84
CA ALA A 278 -13.03 -14.03 -7.30
C ALA A 278 -13.30 -14.57 -8.71
N GLY A 279 -14.52 -15.07 -8.96
CA GLY A 279 -14.96 -15.51 -10.28
C GLY A 279 -14.88 -14.41 -11.33
N LYS A 280 -15.29 -13.17 -11.01
CA LYS A 280 -15.18 -12.03 -11.94
C LYS A 280 -13.74 -11.54 -12.16
N ARG A 281 -12.87 -11.61 -11.15
CA ARG A 281 -11.44 -11.32 -11.29
C ARG A 281 -10.78 -12.34 -12.22
N HIS A 282 -11.04 -13.62 -12.01
CA HIS A 282 -10.51 -14.70 -12.85
C HIS A 282 -11.05 -14.66 -14.30
N GLU A 283 -12.34 -14.32 -14.49
CA GLU A 283 -12.94 -14.12 -15.83
C GLU A 283 -12.27 -12.99 -16.62
N GLN A 284 -11.88 -11.89 -15.96
CA GLN A 284 -11.14 -10.80 -16.60
C GLN A 284 -9.66 -11.11 -16.82
N LEU A 285 -9.01 -11.80 -15.88
CA LEU A 285 -7.61 -12.20 -15.97
C LEU A 285 -7.38 -13.23 -17.09
N THR A 286 -8.32 -14.16 -17.29
CA THR A 286 -8.22 -15.23 -18.31
C THR A 286 -8.94 -14.92 -19.62
N ASP A 287 -9.44 -13.70 -19.81
CA ASP A 287 -10.04 -13.25 -21.07
C ASP A 287 -9.01 -13.31 -22.21
N GLY A 288 -9.38 -13.92 -23.35
CA GLY A 288 -8.46 -14.12 -24.48
C GLY A 288 -7.88 -12.80 -25.02
N ARG A 289 -8.63 -11.70 -24.91
CA ARG A 289 -8.15 -10.37 -25.27
C ARG A 289 -7.03 -9.85 -24.35
N MET A 290 -6.96 -10.28 -23.09
CA MET A 290 -5.80 -9.99 -22.23
C MET A 290 -4.54 -10.66 -22.79
N GLY A 291 -4.65 -11.92 -23.24
CA GLY A 291 -3.56 -12.65 -23.88
C GLY A 291 -3.07 -11.97 -25.17
N GLU A 292 -3.99 -11.55 -26.05
CA GLU A 292 -3.67 -10.78 -27.26
C GLU A 292 -2.93 -9.47 -26.96
N LEU A 293 -3.38 -8.73 -25.94
CA LEU A 293 -2.78 -7.45 -25.55
C LEU A 293 -1.39 -7.62 -24.97
N LEU A 294 -1.19 -8.61 -24.09
CA LEU A 294 0.13 -8.97 -23.56
C LEU A 294 1.09 -9.34 -24.70
N GLU A 295 0.67 -10.24 -25.60
CA GLU A 295 1.47 -10.63 -26.78
C GLU A 295 1.83 -9.46 -27.70
N ALA A 296 0.97 -8.44 -27.83
CA ALA A 296 1.27 -7.25 -28.60
C ALA A 296 2.31 -6.37 -27.88
N LEU A 297 2.07 -6.08 -26.60
CA LEU A 297 2.92 -5.18 -25.80
C LEU A 297 4.32 -5.76 -25.51
N GLU A 298 4.46 -7.08 -25.46
CA GLU A 298 5.75 -7.80 -25.38
C GLU A 298 6.66 -7.58 -26.60
N ARG A 299 6.16 -6.92 -27.66
CA ARG A 299 6.88 -6.66 -28.92
C ARG A 299 7.13 -5.15 -29.16
N GLU A 300 6.69 -4.28 -28.25
CA GLU A 300 6.78 -2.82 -28.34
C GLU A 300 7.90 -2.25 -27.43
N GLU A 301 8.38 -1.04 -27.75
CA GLU A 301 9.33 -0.32 -26.87
C GLU A 301 8.59 0.36 -25.71
N LEU A 302 8.43 -0.37 -24.60
CA LEU A 302 7.83 0.10 -23.36
C LEU A 302 8.84 0.82 -22.45
N ASN A 303 8.38 1.76 -21.61
CA ASN A 303 9.18 2.27 -20.49
C ASN A 303 9.15 1.30 -19.29
N ASP A 304 10.05 1.49 -18.32
CA ASP A 304 10.26 0.56 -17.20
C ASP A 304 8.97 0.26 -16.39
N ASP A 305 8.12 1.25 -16.16
CA ASP A 305 6.86 1.09 -15.43
C ASP A 305 5.79 0.36 -16.26
N GLN A 306 5.76 0.60 -17.58
CA GLN A 306 4.90 -0.12 -18.51
C GLN A 306 5.35 -1.57 -18.66
N ALA A 307 6.66 -1.80 -18.76
CA ALA A 307 7.28 -3.11 -18.86
C ALA A 307 7.05 -3.94 -17.57
N ALA A 308 7.16 -3.33 -16.38
CA ALA A 308 6.81 -3.97 -15.12
C ALA A 308 5.35 -4.43 -15.08
N ASN A 309 4.42 -3.56 -15.50
CA ASN A 309 3.00 -3.90 -15.59
C ASN A 309 2.73 -5.07 -16.56
N VAL A 310 3.38 -5.10 -17.73
CA VAL A 310 3.23 -6.20 -18.70
C VAL A 310 3.87 -7.49 -18.18
N ARG A 311 5.06 -7.42 -17.56
CA ARG A 311 5.80 -8.56 -17.01
C ARG A 311 5.01 -9.31 -15.94
N GLU A 312 4.48 -8.59 -14.94
CA GLU A 312 3.71 -9.23 -13.87
C GLU A 312 2.34 -9.71 -14.34
N MET A 313 1.65 -8.96 -15.21
CA MET A 313 0.38 -9.42 -15.79
C MET A 313 0.56 -10.64 -16.70
N ARG A 314 1.68 -10.74 -17.44
CA ARG A 314 2.05 -11.97 -18.16
C ARG A 314 2.20 -13.13 -17.18
N ARG A 315 2.95 -12.96 -16.09
CA ARG A 315 3.15 -14.01 -15.08
C ARG A 315 1.81 -14.48 -14.47
N ALA A 316 0.95 -13.54 -14.07
CA ALA A 316 -0.39 -13.85 -13.53
C ALA A 316 -1.32 -14.52 -14.57
N TYR A 317 -1.34 -14.02 -15.81
CA TYR A 317 -2.10 -14.60 -16.93
C TYR A 317 -1.65 -16.05 -17.20
N ASP A 318 -0.35 -16.27 -17.37
CA ASP A 318 0.21 -17.58 -17.69
C ASP A 318 -0.03 -18.62 -16.60
N GLN A 319 0.06 -18.23 -15.32
CA GLN A 319 -0.31 -19.10 -14.21
C GLN A 319 -1.81 -19.42 -14.23
N ALA A 320 -2.67 -18.41 -14.43
CA ALA A 320 -4.12 -18.55 -14.40
C ALA A 320 -4.68 -19.42 -15.55
N VAL A 321 -4.12 -19.34 -16.77
CA VAL A 321 -4.58 -20.15 -17.91
C VAL A 321 -4.02 -21.57 -17.94
N ARG A 322 -2.91 -21.85 -17.22
CA ARG A 322 -2.33 -23.19 -17.09
C ARG A 322 -3.12 -24.11 -16.14
N LEU A 323 -3.84 -23.53 -15.18
CA LEU A 323 -4.66 -24.27 -14.21
C LEU A 323 -6.09 -24.46 -14.75
N PRO A 324 -6.53 -25.69 -15.09
CA PRO A 324 -7.90 -25.92 -15.56
C PRO A 324 -8.91 -25.54 -14.48
N LYS A 325 -10.02 -24.90 -14.87
CA LYS A 325 -11.08 -24.49 -13.92
C LYS A 325 -11.50 -25.61 -12.94
N SER A 326 -11.64 -26.85 -13.41
CA SER A 326 -12.01 -27.99 -12.57
C SER A 326 -10.94 -28.37 -11.53
N PHE A 327 -9.66 -28.12 -11.82
CA PHE A 327 -8.59 -28.26 -10.84
C PHE A 327 -8.70 -27.17 -9.75
N VAL A 328 -8.91 -25.91 -10.16
CA VAL A 328 -9.08 -24.78 -9.22
C VAL A 328 -10.28 -25.02 -8.29
N GLU A 329 -11.45 -25.38 -8.83
CA GLU A 329 -12.65 -25.71 -8.05
C GLU A 329 -12.41 -26.86 -7.07
N SER A 330 -11.71 -27.91 -7.50
CA SER A 330 -11.41 -29.08 -6.65
C SER A 330 -10.37 -28.77 -5.57
N PHE A 331 -9.36 -27.94 -5.88
CA PHE A 331 -8.30 -27.56 -4.94
C PHE A 331 -8.82 -26.62 -3.86
N ALA A 332 -9.71 -25.67 -4.20
CA ALA A 332 -10.41 -24.83 -3.24
C ALA A 332 -11.26 -25.67 -2.27
N GLN A 333 -12.02 -26.65 -2.78
CA GLN A 333 -12.76 -27.59 -1.92
C GLN A 333 -11.83 -28.37 -0.98
N ALA A 334 -10.74 -28.94 -1.51
CA ALA A 334 -9.79 -29.72 -0.71
C ALA A 334 -9.12 -28.88 0.41
N ARG A 335 -8.85 -27.59 0.18
CA ARG A 335 -8.31 -26.66 1.18
C ARG A 335 -9.33 -26.35 2.28
N SER A 336 -10.58 -26.07 1.92
CA SER A 336 -11.69 -25.88 2.87
C SER A 336 -11.91 -27.11 3.76
N GLU A 337 -11.95 -28.31 3.18
CA GLU A 337 -12.09 -29.56 3.92
C GLU A 337 -10.88 -29.84 4.83
N ALA A 338 -9.66 -29.61 4.34
CA ALA A 338 -8.43 -29.79 5.09
C ALA A 338 -8.29 -28.79 6.26
N LEU A 339 -8.76 -27.55 6.10
CA LEU A 339 -8.79 -26.55 7.17
C LEU A 339 -9.67 -27.01 8.35
N VAL A 340 -10.87 -27.53 8.09
CA VAL A 340 -11.78 -28.06 9.13
C VAL A 340 -11.19 -29.31 9.81
N ALA A 341 -10.56 -30.19 9.04
CA ALA A 341 -9.85 -31.35 9.57
C ALA A 341 -8.68 -30.93 10.47
N TRP A 342 -7.85 -29.97 10.02
CA TRP A 342 -6.72 -29.43 10.78
C TRP A 342 -7.14 -28.75 12.09
N GLN A 343 -8.22 -27.94 12.08
CA GLN A 343 -8.71 -27.30 13.31
C GLN A 343 -9.04 -28.35 14.39
N SER A 344 -9.77 -29.40 13.99
CA SER A 344 -10.18 -30.50 14.87
C SER A 344 -8.98 -31.32 15.36
N ALA A 345 -8.09 -31.70 14.44
CA ALA A 345 -6.86 -32.45 14.71
C ALA A 345 -5.91 -31.67 15.65
N ARG A 346 -5.75 -30.37 15.44
CA ARG A 346 -4.90 -29.50 16.26
C ARG A 346 -5.45 -29.32 17.67
N GLU A 347 -6.77 -29.22 17.86
CA GLU A 347 -7.37 -29.17 19.20
C GLU A 347 -7.20 -30.52 19.93
N ALA A 348 -7.33 -31.64 19.23
CA ALA A 348 -7.12 -32.99 19.77
C ALA A 348 -5.64 -33.39 19.92
N SER A 349 -4.72 -32.68 19.27
CA SER A 349 -3.33 -33.08 19.02
C SER A 349 -3.19 -34.46 18.33
N ASP A 350 -4.03 -34.72 17.33
CA ASP A 350 -4.10 -35.99 16.58
C ASP A 350 -3.67 -35.78 15.11
N PHE A 351 -2.41 -36.08 14.77
CA PHE A 351 -1.94 -35.95 13.39
C PHE A 351 -2.59 -36.96 12.42
N GLU A 352 -2.91 -38.18 12.89
CA GLU A 352 -3.52 -39.21 12.03
C GLU A 352 -4.94 -38.81 11.58
N ALA A 353 -5.63 -37.96 12.34
CA ALA A 353 -6.90 -37.37 11.91
C ALA A 353 -6.77 -36.33 10.76
N PHE A 354 -5.67 -35.55 10.70
CA PHE A 354 -5.43 -34.56 9.63
C PHE A 354 -4.73 -35.16 8.40
N LYS A 355 -3.87 -36.15 8.62
CA LYS A 355 -3.04 -36.84 7.63
C LYS A 355 -3.74 -37.19 6.31
N PRO A 356 -4.99 -37.72 6.25
CA PRO A 356 -5.67 -37.98 4.98
C PRO A 356 -5.87 -36.72 4.13
N SER A 357 -6.26 -35.61 4.76
CA SER A 357 -6.47 -34.32 4.10
C SER A 357 -5.15 -33.67 3.66
N LEU A 358 -4.12 -33.76 4.51
CA LEU A 358 -2.77 -33.28 4.17
C LEU A 358 -2.17 -34.05 2.98
N SER A 359 -2.28 -35.38 2.97
CA SER A 359 -1.85 -36.21 1.83
C SER A 359 -2.62 -35.88 0.54
N HIS A 360 -3.92 -35.57 0.63
CA HIS A 360 -4.68 -35.13 -0.54
C HIS A 360 -4.20 -33.76 -1.05
N LEU A 361 -3.99 -32.78 -0.17
CA LEU A 361 -3.46 -31.47 -0.55
C LEU A 361 -2.06 -31.55 -1.17
N ILE A 362 -1.16 -32.37 -0.62
CA ILE A 362 0.19 -32.55 -1.17
C ILE A 362 0.12 -33.20 -2.55
N ALA A 363 -0.77 -34.16 -2.77
CA ALA A 363 -1.00 -34.75 -4.09
C ALA A 363 -1.52 -33.72 -5.11
N MET A 364 -2.51 -32.90 -4.73
CA MET A 364 -3.01 -31.83 -5.60
C MET A 364 -1.98 -30.71 -5.83
N THR A 365 -1.13 -30.43 -4.85
CA THR A 365 -0.02 -29.47 -5.01
C THR A 365 1.03 -30.00 -5.99
N LYS A 366 1.30 -31.31 -5.99
CA LYS A 366 2.15 -31.97 -7.01
C LYS A 366 1.51 -31.95 -8.40
N GLU A 367 0.17 -31.99 -8.51
CA GLU A 367 -0.54 -31.75 -9.77
C GLU A 367 -0.45 -30.26 -10.20
N LYS A 368 -0.61 -29.29 -9.29
CA LYS A 368 -0.42 -27.86 -9.55
C LYS A 368 0.97 -27.57 -10.14
N ILE A 369 2.02 -28.12 -9.54
CA ILE A 369 3.41 -28.02 -10.03
C ILE A 369 3.53 -28.57 -11.46
N ALA A 370 2.91 -29.71 -11.75
CA ALA A 370 2.94 -30.33 -13.08
C ALA A 370 2.17 -29.50 -14.15
N LEU A 371 1.09 -28.83 -13.76
CA LEU A 371 0.31 -27.93 -14.63
C LEU A 371 1.04 -26.60 -14.90
N LEU A 372 1.64 -26.00 -13.88
CA LEU A 372 2.41 -24.75 -14.03
C LEU A 372 3.73 -24.97 -14.79
N GLY A 373 4.37 -26.13 -14.57
CA GLY A 373 5.61 -26.55 -15.23
C GLY A 373 6.86 -26.31 -14.37
N ILE A 374 7.79 -27.26 -14.39
CA ILE A 374 9.03 -27.22 -13.60
C ILE A 374 10.17 -26.63 -14.44
N THR A 375 10.83 -25.59 -13.92
CA THR A 375 12.02 -24.98 -14.55
C THR A 375 13.33 -25.54 -13.99
N SER A 376 13.43 -25.73 -12.68
CA SER A 376 14.61 -26.26 -11.98
C SER A 376 14.22 -27.45 -11.07
N THR A 377 13.49 -27.19 -9.98
CA THR A 377 12.96 -28.23 -9.08
C THR A 377 11.46 -28.05 -8.83
N PRO A 378 10.72 -29.12 -8.45
CA PRO A 378 9.31 -29.02 -8.08
C PRO A 378 8.99 -27.93 -7.05
N TYR A 379 9.83 -27.77 -6.03
CA TYR A 379 9.60 -26.80 -4.95
C TYR A 379 9.85 -25.34 -5.39
N ASP A 380 10.73 -25.09 -6.38
CA ASP A 380 10.95 -23.73 -6.90
C ASP A 380 9.68 -23.10 -7.50
N VAL A 381 8.78 -23.93 -8.06
CA VAL A 381 7.48 -23.49 -8.58
C VAL A 381 6.60 -22.91 -7.46
N LEU A 382 6.71 -23.46 -6.25
CA LEU A 382 5.97 -23.00 -5.06
C LEU A 382 6.65 -21.82 -4.35
N LEU A 383 7.98 -21.71 -4.44
CA LEU A 383 8.73 -20.57 -3.90
C LEU A 383 8.49 -19.30 -4.71
N ASP A 384 8.50 -19.39 -6.05
CA ASP A 384 8.27 -18.24 -6.94
C ASP A 384 6.91 -17.57 -6.70
N GLU A 385 5.86 -18.36 -6.35
CA GLU A 385 4.52 -17.83 -6.05
C GLU A 385 4.52 -16.71 -5.00
N TYR A 386 5.47 -16.74 -4.05
CA TYR A 386 5.53 -15.78 -2.93
C TYR A 386 6.77 -14.87 -2.95
N GLU A 387 7.87 -15.30 -3.58
CA GLU A 387 9.10 -14.54 -3.73
C GLU A 387 9.70 -14.71 -5.14
N VAL A 388 9.27 -13.85 -6.06
CA VAL A 388 9.51 -14.00 -7.51
C VAL A 388 11.00 -14.12 -7.83
N GLY A 389 11.38 -15.22 -8.49
CA GLY A 389 12.75 -15.51 -8.93
C GLY A 389 13.68 -16.16 -7.89
N MET A 390 13.31 -16.25 -6.61
CA MET A 390 14.11 -16.92 -5.57
C MET A 390 13.89 -18.44 -5.57
N LYS A 391 14.97 -19.22 -5.62
CA LYS A 391 14.95 -20.69 -5.75
C LYS A 391 15.69 -21.39 -4.61
N VAL A 392 15.57 -22.73 -4.54
CA VAL A 392 16.34 -23.58 -3.62
C VAL A 392 17.85 -23.36 -3.75
N GLU A 393 18.37 -23.07 -4.95
CA GLU A 393 19.80 -22.75 -5.16
C GLU A 393 20.24 -21.43 -4.49
N ASP A 394 19.30 -20.51 -4.25
CA ASP A 394 19.53 -19.23 -3.55
C ASP A 394 19.25 -19.38 -2.03
N TYR A 395 18.18 -20.08 -1.65
CA TYR A 395 17.77 -20.28 -0.25
C TYR A 395 18.72 -21.20 0.55
N ASP A 396 19.21 -22.30 -0.02
CA ASP A 396 20.03 -23.27 0.73
C ASP A 396 21.34 -22.65 1.28
N PRO A 397 22.11 -21.84 0.53
CA PRO A 397 23.25 -21.10 1.07
C PRO A 397 22.88 -20.11 2.18
N LEU A 398 21.79 -19.34 2.02
CA LEU A 398 21.32 -18.38 3.03
C LEU A 398 20.97 -19.08 4.34
N PHE A 399 20.21 -20.18 4.27
CA PHE A 399 19.71 -20.90 5.43
C PHE A 399 20.79 -21.77 6.09
N ALA A 400 21.77 -22.29 5.33
CA ALA A 400 22.95 -22.92 5.90
C ALA A 400 23.73 -21.93 6.79
N GLY A 401 24.07 -20.74 6.27
CA GLY A 401 24.80 -19.71 7.02
C GLY A 401 24.07 -19.22 8.28
N LEU A 402 22.74 -19.08 8.22
CA LEU A 402 21.92 -18.77 9.40
C LEU A 402 21.99 -19.88 10.44
N ARG A 403 21.73 -21.14 10.05
CA ARG A 403 21.70 -22.29 10.97
C ARG A 403 23.05 -22.51 11.67
N GLU A 404 24.15 -22.33 10.95
CA GLU A 404 25.52 -22.52 11.49
C GLU A 404 25.89 -21.54 12.61
N ARG A 405 25.25 -20.36 12.68
CA ARG A 405 25.54 -19.32 13.68
C ARG A 405 24.42 -19.13 14.71
N LEU A 406 23.15 -19.22 14.30
CA LEU A 406 22.01 -19.08 15.22
C LEU A 406 21.89 -20.23 16.22
N VAL A 407 22.21 -21.48 15.84
CA VAL A 407 22.13 -22.62 16.77
C VAL A 407 23.19 -22.52 17.88
N PRO A 408 24.48 -22.23 17.60
CA PRO A 408 25.46 -21.92 18.65
C PRO A 408 25.09 -20.69 19.50
N LEU A 409 24.56 -19.62 18.89
CA LEU A 409 24.12 -18.42 19.62
C LEU A 409 23.00 -18.75 20.61
N LEU A 410 21.98 -19.51 20.19
CA LEU A 410 20.91 -19.99 21.07
C LEU A 410 21.45 -20.83 22.24
N GLN A 411 22.42 -21.71 21.99
CA GLN A 411 23.06 -22.53 23.04
C GLN A 411 23.83 -21.67 24.05
N ALA A 412 24.55 -20.64 23.58
CA ALA A 412 25.28 -19.69 24.43
C ALA A 412 24.32 -18.85 25.29
N ILE A 413 23.26 -18.30 24.69
CA ILE A 413 22.22 -17.53 25.39
C ILE A 413 21.52 -18.39 26.46
N THR A 414 21.12 -19.62 26.12
CA THR A 414 20.49 -20.55 27.07
C THR A 414 21.43 -20.87 28.25
N SER A 415 22.74 -20.99 27.98
CA SER A 415 23.75 -21.23 29.02
C SER A 415 23.94 -20.02 29.94
N ALA A 416 23.88 -18.80 29.40
CA ALA A 416 23.93 -17.57 30.19
C ALA A 416 22.65 -17.37 31.05
N GLN A 417 21.47 -17.72 30.53
CA GLN A 417 20.20 -17.70 31.28
C GLN A 417 20.21 -18.64 32.49
N ALA A 418 20.97 -19.73 32.45
CA ALA A 418 21.16 -20.61 33.62
C ALA A 418 22.05 -20.00 34.71
N ALA A 419 22.78 -18.92 34.42
CA ALA A 419 23.68 -18.22 35.35
C ALA A 419 23.15 -16.86 35.85
N ALA A 420 22.25 -16.21 35.09
CA ALA A 420 21.69 -14.90 35.43
C ALA A 420 20.20 -14.79 35.08
N GLU A 421 19.40 -14.32 36.04
CA GLU A 421 17.97 -14.10 35.86
C GLU A 421 17.71 -12.88 34.95
N MET A 422 16.82 -13.05 33.98
CA MET A 422 16.28 -11.95 33.16
C MET A 422 15.05 -11.34 33.86
N PRO A 423 14.80 -10.02 33.71
CA PRO A 423 13.55 -9.44 34.19
C PRO A 423 12.36 -10.17 33.55
N SER A 424 11.28 -10.31 34.32
CA SER A 424 10.03 -10.90 33.88
C SER A 424 8.86 -9.99 34.24
N LEU A 425 7.77 -10.10 33.48
CA LEU A 425 6.57 -9.27 33.68
C LEU A 425 5.82 -9.76 34.94
N PRO A 426 5.61 -8.92 35.98
CA PRO A 426 4.95 -9.36 37.20
C PRO A 426 3.49 -9.75 36.94
N ALA A 427 3.15 -11.02 37.16
CA ALA A 427 1.85 -11.62 36.81
C ALA A 427 0.61 -11.07 37.57
N ALA A 428 0.78 -10.01 38.36
CA ALA A 428 -0.28 -9.27 39.04
C ALA A 428 -0.54 -7.88 38.43
N LEU A 429 0.27 -7.44 37.46
CA LEU A 429 -0.02 -6.24 36.67
C LEU A 429 -1.20 -6.49 35.72
N SER A 430 -1.87 -5.40 35.37
CA SER A 430 -2.87 -5.38 34.30
C SER A 430 -2.67 -4.13 33.45
N PHE A 431 -2.85 -4.28 32.14
CA PHE A 431 -2.61 -3.26 31.13
C PHE A 431 -3.93 -3.01 30.39
N PRO A 432 -4.76 -2.04 30.82
CA PRO A 432 -6.12 -1.86 30.27
C PRO A 432 -6.10 -1.64 28.76
N ILE A 433 -7.05 -2.25 28.04
CA ILE A 433 -7.10 -2.25 26.56
C ILE A 433 -7.06 -0.83 25.97
N GLU A 434 -7.83 0.11 26.52
CA GLU A 434 -7.84 1.51 26.04
C GLU A 434 -6.49 2.23 26.27
N ALA A 435 -5.74 1.85 27.32
CA ALA A 435 -4.40 2.39 27.59
C ALA A 435 -3.34 1.79 26.67
N GLN A 436 -3.45 0.49 26.34
CA GLN A 436 -2.65 -0.14 25.27
C GLN A 436 -2.93 0.54 23.93
N LYS A 437 -4.20 0.71 23.57
CA LYS A 437 -4.62 1.36 22.33
C LYS A 437 -4.03 2.78 22.21
N ALA A 438 -4.21 3.64 23.21
CA ALA A 438 -3.70 5.00 23.18
C ALA A 438 -2.16 5.08 23.12
N PHE A 439 -1.46 4.17 23.79
CA PHE A 439 0.01 4.04 23.71
C PHE A 439 0.45 3.61 22.31
N CYS A 440 -0.18 2.58 21.75
CA CYS A 440 0.11 2.04 20.44
C CYS A 440 -0.19 3.04 19.31
N GLU A 441 -1.33 3.76 19.35
CA GLU A 441 -1.65 4.82 18.39
C GLU A 441 -0.61 5.95 18.39
N ALA A 442 -0.09 6.32 19.57
CA ALA A 442 1.00 7.29 19.68
C ALA A 442 2.31 6.78 19.06
N VAL A 443 2.65 5.50 19.26
CA VAL A 443 3.82 4.86 18.63
C VAL A 443 3.69 4.80 17.11
N SER A 444 2.57 4.29 16.57
CA SER A 444 2.34 4.23 15.12
C SER A 444 2.40 5.61 14.47
N LYS A 445 1.83 6.64 15.14
CA LYS A 445 1.90 8.02 14.66
C LYS A 445 3.33 8.55 14.64
N ASN A 446 4.16 8.20 15.63
CA ASN A 446 5.56 8.62 15.67
C ASN A 446 6.44 7.86 14.65
N MET A 447 6.00 6.68 14.18
CA MET A 447 6.58 6.00 13.02
C MET A 447 6.19 6.62 11.66
N GLY A 448 5.33 7.65 11.67
CA GLY A 448 4.88 8.35 10.46
C GLY A 448 3.62 7.76 9.80
N PHE A 449 2.87 6.90 10.49
CA PHE A 449 1.60 6.37 9.94
C PHE A 449 0.52 7.44 9.89
N ASP A 450 -0.09 7.63 8.71
CA ASP A 450 -1.13 8.61 8.49
C ASP A 450 -2.52 8.04 8.83
N PHE A 451 -3.11 8.52 9.92
CA PHE A 451 -4.46 8.20 10.38
C PHE A 451 -5.58 8.99 9.66
N GLU A 452 -5.26 9.94 8.77
CA GLU A 452 -6.23 10.48 7.81
C GLU A 452 -6.34 9.58 6.55
N ALA A 453 -5.26 8.85 6.23
CA ALA A 453 -5.17 7.86 5.16
C ALA A 453 -5.27 6.39 5.65
N GLY A 454 -5.76 6.16 6.88
CA GLY A 454 -5.77 4.81 7.46
C GLY A 454 -6.33 4.67 8.87
N ARG A 455 -6.37 3.43 9.39
CA ARG A 455 -6.90 3.13 10.73
C ARG A 455 -6.35 1.83 11.36
N MET A 456 -6.38 1.78 12.69
CA MET A 456 -6.08 0.60 13.51
C MET A 456 -7.37 0.04 14.14
N ASP A 457 -7.52 -1.28 14.14
CA ASP A 457 -8.65 -2.00 14.71
C ASP A 457 -8.25 -3.23 15.55
N ALA A 458 -9.23 -3.86 16.20
CA ALA A 458 -9.04 -5.14 16.91
C ALA A 458 -9.44 -6.33 16.02
N SER A 459 -8.68 -7.43 16.09
CA SER A 459 -9.02 -8.71 15.44
C SER A 459 -8.48 -9.91 16.25
N THR A 460 -8.83 -11.13 15.84
CA THR A 460 -8.28 -12.37 16.45
C THR A 460 -6.80 -12.57 16.12
N HIS A 461 -6.38 -12.14 14.93
CA HIS A 461 -5.04 -12.33 14.39
C HIS A 461 -4.62 -11.03 13.69
N PRO A 462 -3.55 -10.35 14.12
CA PRO A 462 -3.06 -9.15 13.44
C PRO A 462 -2.84 -9.36 11.94
N PHE A 463 -3.22 -8.38 11.13
CA PHE A 463 -2.97 -8.32 9.69
C PHE A 463 -3.10 -6.88 9.17
N SER A 464 -2.51 -6.63 8.00
CA SER A 464 -2.58 -5.38 7.25
C SER A 464 -3.37 -5.58 5.96
N ALA A 465 -4.21 -4.61 5.61
CA ALA A 465 -5.12 -4.61 4.47
C ALA A 465 -5.39 -3.18 4.00
N GLY A 466 -6.26 -2.99 3.01
CA GLY A 466 -6.65 -1.66 2.56
C GLY A 466 -7.40 -1.69 1.25
N LEU A 467 -7.52 -0.52 0.63
CA LEU A 467 -7.88 -0.39 -0.79
C LEU A 467 -6.65 -0.06 -1.66
N TRP A 468 -5.83 0.90 -1.23
CA TRP A 468 -4.61 1.46 -1.86
C TRP A 468 -4.08 2.63 -0.98
N PRO A 469 -3.03 3.41 -1.34
CA PRO A 469 -2.56 4.51 -0.50
C PRO A 469 -3.65 5.57 -0.41
N GLY A 470 -4.04 5.93 0.81
CA GLY A 470 -5.24 6.72 1.10
C GLY A 470 -6.34 5.95 1.85
N ASP A 471 -6.30 4.62 1.87
CA ASP A 471 -7.09 3.79 2.77
C ASP A 471 -6.31 2.50 3.10
N THR A 472 -5.33 2.64 3.99
CA THR A 472 -4.51 1.54 4.52
C THR A 472 -4.93 1.22 5.96
N ARG A 473 -5.20 -0.05 6.25
CA ARG A 473 -5.76 -0.49 7.54
C ARG A 473 -4.90 -1.58 8.14
N PHE A 474 -4.81 -1.61 9.46
CA PHE A 474 -4.24 -2.75 10.14
C PHE A 474 -5.02 -3.12 11.40
N THR A 475 -4.81 -4.35 11.86
CA THR A 475 -5.47 -4.88 13.04
C THR A 475 -4.45 -5.38 14.06
N THR A 476 -4.81 -5.30 15.34
CA THR A 476 -4.00 -5.84 16.44
C THR A 476 -4.85 -6.70 17.39
N ARG A 477 -4.15 -7.42 18.27
CA ARG A 477 -4.75 -8.13 19.42
C ARG A 477 -4.29 -7.45 20.71
N PHE A 478 -5.17 -7.39 21.70
CA PHE A 478 -4.85 -6.87 23.03
C PHE A 478 -4.80 -8.01 24.03
N ASP A 479 -3.84 -7.98 24.96
CA ASP A 479 -3.80 -8.88 26.12
C ASP A 479 -3.62 -8.03 27.38
N GLU A 480 -4.61 -8.01 28.27
CA GLU A 480 -4.56 -7.24 29.52
C GLU A 480 -3.43 -7.67 30.47
N LYS A 481 -2.73 -8.77 30.19
CA LYS A 481 -1.57 -9.26 30.95
C LYS A 481 -0.22 -8.94 30.32
N ASP A 482 -0.17 -8.58 29.03
CA ASP A 482 1.08 -8.31 28.32
C ASP A 482 0.95 -7.13 27.33
N PRO A 483 1.58 -5.97 27.63
CA PRO A 483 1.58 -4.83 26.71
C PRO A 483 2.53 -5.04 25.52
N PHE A 484 3.50 -5.95 25.61
CA PHE A 484 4.49 -6.17 24.55
C PHE A 484 3.87 -6.93 23.36
N SER A 485 3.01 -7.93 23.61
CA SER A 485 2.21 -8.62 22.59
C SER A 485 1.41 -7.64 21.71
N CYS A 486 0.76 -6.62 22.30
CA CYS A 486 0.06 -5.59 21.54
C CYS A 486 1.01 -4.60 20.87
N LEU A 487 2.00 -4.06 21.60
CA LEU A 487 2.95 -3.08 21.06
C LEU A 487 3.66 -3.61 19.81
N TYR A 488 4.23 -4.81 19.89
CA TYR A 488 5.01 -5.35 18.78
C TYR A 488 4.14 -5.85 17.63
N ALA A 489 2.92 -6.33 17.89
CA ALA A 489 1.93 -6.54 16.83
C ALA A 489 1.60 -5.22 16.11
N VAL A 490 1.40 -4.12 16.84
CA VAL A 490 1.13 -2.81 16.25
C VAL A 490 2.34 -2.29 15.48
N MET A 491 3.56 -2.33 16.01
CA MET A 491 4.75 -1.85 15.29
C MET A 491 5.03 -2.68 14.03
N HIS A 492 4.82 -3.99 14.08
CA HIS A 492 4.92 -4.89 12.93
C HIS A 492 3.92 -4.51 11.83
N GLU A 493 2.63 -4.50 12.15
CA GLU A 493 1.58 -4.21 11.16
C GLU A 493 1.58 -2.72 10.73
N THR A 494 2.08 -1.80 11.57
CA THR A 494 2.36 -0.42 11.14
C THR A 494 3.51 -0.37 10.15
N GLY A 495 4.56 -1.18 10.31
CA GLY A 495 5.67 -1.25 9.36
C GLY A 495 5.26 -1.81 7.98
N HIS A 496 4.37 -2.81 7.96
CA HIS A 496 3.64 -3.22 6.76
C HIS A 496 2.81 -2.05 6.17
N ALA A 497 1.93 -1.45 6.97
CA ALA A 497 1.05 -0.38 6.51
C ALA A 497 1.79 0.89 6.04
N LEU A 498 3.00 1.15 6.56
CA LEU A 498 3.88 2.21 6.08
C LEU A 498 4.42 1.95 4.68
N TYR A 499 4.69 0.70 4.28
CA TYR A 499 5.04 0.36 2.90
C TYR A 499 3.87 0.70 1.98
N GLU A 500 2.68 0.18 2.29
CA GLU A 500 1.44 0.45 1.54
C GLU A 500 1.12 1.95 1.41
N GLN A 501 1.25 2.73 2.48
CA GLN A 501 1.10 4.21 2.43
C GLN A 501 2.21 4.93 1.66
N GLY A 502 3.30 4.24 1.29
CA GLY A 502 4.40 4.78 0.49
C GLY A 502 4.42 4.32 -0.97
N LEU A 503 3.51 3.44 -1.38
CA LEU A 503 3.38 3.01 -2.78
C LEU A 503 2.94 4.19 -3.66
N ASP A 504 3.49 4.30 -4.87
CA ASP A 504 3.25 5.45 -5.76
C ASP A 504 1.81 5.49 -6.28
N HIS A 505 1.03 6.45 -5.76
CA HIS A 505 -0.36 6.68 -6.11
C HIS A 505 -0.59 6.98 -7.61
N GLN A 506 0.44 7.31 -8.39
CA GLN A 506 0.33 7.40 -9.86
C GLN A 506 0.12 6.02 -10.52
N HIS A 507 0.64 4.95 -9.93
CA HIS A 507 0.60 3.57 -10.43
C HIS A 507 -0.45 2.70 -9.71
N ARG A 508 -1.32 3.31 -8.90
CA ARG A 508 -2.45 2.63 -8.21
C ARG A 508 -3.27 1.76 -9.16
N PHE A 509 -3.76 0.64 -8.64
CA PHE A 509 -4.46 -0.42 -9.38
C PHE A 509 -3.63 -1.05 -10.52
N THR A 510 -2.30 -1.10 -10.40
CA THR A 510 -1.43 -1.84 -11.34
C THR A 510 -0.31 -2.59 -10.61
N PRO A 511 0.29 -3.66 -11.18
CA PRO A 511 1.35 -4.41 -10.52
C PRO A 511 2.58 -3.58 -10.14
N ARG A 512 3.04 -2.65 -11.00
CA ARG A 512 4.13 -1.71 -10.70
C ARG A 512 3.83 -0.97 -9.39
N GLY A 513 2.58 -0.55 -9.18
CA GLY A 513 2.17 0.16 -7.99
C GLY A 513 2.07 -0.69 -6.72
N ALA A 514 2.11 -2.03 -6.81
CA ALA A 514 1.95 -2.94 -5.67
C ALA A 514 3.27 -3.18 -4.92
N ALA A 515 3.19 -3.74 -3.71
CA ALA A 515 4.34 -4.32 -3.03
C ALA A 515 4.87 -5.57 -3.77
N VAL A 516 6.20 -5.74 -3.83
CA VAL A 516 6.86 -6.66 -4.78
C VAL A 516 6.90 -8.13 -4.36
N SER A 517 6.91 -8.41 -3.05
CA SER A 517 6.92 -9.77 -2.51
C SER A 517 6.60 -9.79 -1.01
N LEU A 518 6.33 -10.97 -0.48
CA LEU A 518 6.14 -11.16 0.97
C LEU A 518 7.44 -10.90 1.75
N GLY A 519 8.61 -11.29 1.22
CA GLY A 519 9.90 -11.03 1.88
C GLY A 519 10.22 -9.54 1.97
N VAL A 520 9.99 -8.76 0.91
CA VAL A 520 10.16 -7.30 1.00
C VAL A 520 9.08 -6.69 1.90
N HIS A 521 7.84 -7.16 1.88
CA HIS A 521 6.80 -6.61 2.76
C HIS A 521 7.02 -6.92 4.25
N GLU A 522 7.52 -8.11 4.58
CA GLU A 522 7.98 -8.51 5.92
C GLU A 522 9.25 -7.76 6.33
N SER A 523 10.10 -7.34 5.39
CA SER A 523 11.27 -6.51 5.74
C SER A 523 10.89 -5.18 6.36
N GLN A 524 9.75 -4.61 5.94
CA GLN A 524 9.27 -3.33 6.45
C GLN A 524 8.64 -3.49 7.83
N SER A 525 7.88 -4.56 8.08
CA SER A 525 7.36 -4.85 9.43
C SER A 525 8.48 -5.16 10.42
N ARG A 526 9.43 -6.02 10.05
CA ARG A 526 10.54 -6.44 10.93
C ARG A 526 11.56 -5.33 11.21
N PHE A 527 11.80 -4.42 10.25
CA PHE A 527 12.61 -3.23 10.49
C PHE A 527 12.03 -2.40 11.65
N TRP A 528 10.75 -2.01 11.55
CA TRP A 528 10.11 -1.18 12.57
C TRP A 528 9.87 -1.92 13.89
N GLU A 529 9.39 -3.15 13.86
CA GLU A 529 9.13 -3.97 15.06
C GLU A 529 10.42 -4.21 15.88
N ASN A 530 11.46 -4.74 15.23
CA ASN A 530 12.60 -5.35 15.92
C ASN A 530 13.80 -4.42 15.98
N GLN A 531 14.17 -3.84 14.83
CA GLN A 531 15.41 -3.08 14.68
C GLN A 531 15.26 -1.64 15.17
N ILE A 532 14.04 -1.09 15.16
CA ILE A 532 13.69 0.14 15.87
C ILE A 532 13.06 -0.20 17.23
N GLY A 533 11.91 -0.89 17.25
CA GLY A 533 11.08 -1.07 18.44
C GLY A 533 11.65 -1.92 19.59
N ARG A 534 12.64 -2.77 19.35
CA ARG A 534 13.29 -3.60 20.40
C ARG A 534 14.71 -3.12 20.73
N THR A 535 14.88 -1.80 20.82
CA THR A 535 16.14 -1.12 21.19
C THR A 535 16.00 -0.26 22.46
N PRO A 536 17.10 -0.02 23.22
CA PRO A 536 17.09 0.97 24.31
C PRO A 536 16.83 2.39 23.81
N ALA A 537 17.24 2.71 22.58
CA ALA A 537 17.02 4.02 21.96
C ALA A 537 15.52 4.33 21.77
N PHE A 538 14.75 3.36 21.27
CA PHE A 538 13.29 3.45 21.19
C PHE A 538 12.67 3.56 22.58
N TRP A 539 13.06 2.67 23.51
CA TRP A 539 12.48 2.67 24.85
C TRP A 539 12.70 3.99 25.58
N LYS A 540 13.87 4.62 25.45
CA LYS A 540 14.17 5.96 25.98
C LYS A 540 13.20 7.04 25.49
N VAL A 541 12.72 6.97 24.25
CA VAL A 541 11.74 7.91 23.67
C VAL A 541 10.34 7.63 24.19
N VAL A 542 9.90 6.37 24.19
CA VAL A 542 8.50 6.01 24.49
C VAL A 542 8.22 5.79 25.99
N LEU A 543 9.25 5.69 26.83
CA LEU A 543 9.14 5.50 28.29
C LEU A 543 8.22 6.51 29.00
N PRO A 544 8.21 7.82 28.66
CA PRO A 544 7.26 8.77 29.23
C PRO A 544 5.80 8.45 28.86
N TRP A 545 5.55 7.95 27.65
CA TRP A 545 4.21 7.56 27.19
C TRP A 545 3.77 6.26 27.88
N PHE A 546 4.67 5.27 27.95
CA PHE A 546 4.44 4.01 28.66
C PHE A 546 4.08 4.26 30.14
N ARG A 547 4.86 5.10 30.85
CA ARG A 547 4.59 5.49 32.24
C ARG A 547 3.28 6.28 32.40
N SER A 548 2.88 7.06 31.39
CA SER A 548 1.61 7.78 31.40
C SER A 548 0.40 6.87 31.16
N SER A 549 0.56 5.79 30.38
CA SER A 549 -0.49 4.82 30.10
C SER A 549 -0.61 3.74 31.19
N PHE A 550 0.50 3.39 31.84
CA PHE A 550 0.60 2.30 32.81
C PHE A 550 1.26 2.77 34.12
N PRO A 551 0.63 3.68 34.90
CA PRO A 551 1.22 4.26 36.10
C PRO A 551 1.44 3.27 37.25
N ASP A 552 0.76 2.11 37.23
CA ASP A 552 0.95 1.01 38.18
C ASP A 552 2.10 0.05 37.79
N ALA A 553 2.72 0.24 36.62
CA ALA A 553 3.93 -0.50 36.25
C ALA A 553 5.11 -0.08 37.17
N PRO A 554 6.05 -0.98 37.48
CA PRO A 554 7.28 -0.63 38.18
C PRO A 554 8.06 0.49 37.47
N ASP A 555 8.90 1.21 38.23
CA ASP A 555 9.80 2.26 37.73
C ASP A 555 10.98 1.65 36.93
N TRP A 556 10.65 1.00 35.81
CA TRP A 556 11.61 0.42 34.87
C TRP A 556 12.29 1.52 34.06
N ASP A 557 13.59 1.35 33.82
CA ASP A 557 14.36 2.12 32.85
C ASP A 557 14.23 1.54 31.43
N GLU A 558 14.75 2.26 30.44
CA GLU A 558 14.80 1.83 29.04
C GLU A 558 15.56 0.50 28.86
N HIS A 559 16.55 0.23 29.71
CA HIS A 559 17.33 -1.01 29.66
C HIS A 559 16.55 -2.22 30.17
N THR A 560 15.71 -2.06 31.21
CA THR A 560 14.89 -3.14 31.76
C THR A 560 13.74 -3.48 30.82
N LEU A 561 13.07 -2.47 30.25
CA LEU A 561 12.05 -2.68 29.21
C LEU A 561 12.65 -3.33 27.95
N ASN A 562 13.83 -2.89 27.52
CA ASN A 562 14.54 -3.53 26.42
C ASN A 562 14.95 -4.98 26.71
N ARG A 563 15.29 -5.34 27.97
CA ARG A 563 15.58 -6.72 28.37
C ARG A 563 14.31 -7.59 28.47
N LEU A 564 13.16 -7.02 28.84
CA LEU A 564 11.86 -7.70 28.79
C LEU A 564 11.48 -8.00 27.33
N ALA A 565 11.56 -7.01 26.44
CA ALA A 565 11.18 -7.09 25.03
C ALA A 565 12.07 -8.01 24.16
N ASN A 566 13.25 -8.40 24.65
CA ASN A 566 14.24 -9.22 23.94
C ASN A 566 14.57 -10.54 24.67
N ARG A 567 13.63 -11.10 25.43
CA ARG A 567 13.80 -12.41 26.06
C ARG A 567 13.82 -13.52 24.99
N VAL A 568 14.90 -14.30 24.95
CA VAL A 568 15.01 -15.53 24.16
C VAL A 568 14.43 -16.71 24.92
N GLU A 569 13.64 -17.55 24.25
CA GLU A 569 13.09 -18.78 24.82
C GLU A 569 13.06 -19.92 23.79
N LYS A 570 13.30 -21.15 24.24
CA LYS A 570 13.15 -22.37 23.41
C LYS A 570 11.68 -22.77 23.27
N GLY A 571 10.84 -21.82 22.85
CA GLY A 571 9.42 -22.02 22.61
C GLY A 571 9.17 -22.93 21.41
N PHE A 572 7.98 -23.51 21.35
CA PHE A 572 7.53 -24.29 20.18
C PHE A 572 6.84 -23.37 19.14
N ILE A 573 6.07 -22.39 19.62
CA ILE A 573 5.18 -21.55 18.82
C ILE A 573 5.96 -20.51 18.00
N ARG A 574 6.05 -20.71 16.67
CA ARG A 574 6.76 -19.82 15.73
C ARG A 574 6.29 -18.37 15.81
N VAL A 575 4.98 -18.14 15.96
CA VAL A 575 4.41 -16.77 16.02
C VAL A 575 4.59 -16.07 17.38
N GLU A 576 5.25 -16.73 18.33
CA GLU A 576 5.63 -16.21 19.65
C GLU A 576 7.16 -16.31 19.87
N ALA A 577 7.92 -16.72 18.85
CA ALA A 577 9.36 -16.91 18.90
C ALA A 577 10.15 -15.58 18.78
N ASP A 578 11.29 -15.51 19.46
CA ASP A 578 12.19 -14.35 19.49
C ASP A 578 13.07 -14.23 18.23
N GLU A 579 13.79 -13.12 18.05
CA GLU A 579 14.62 -12.86 16.85
C GLU A 579 15.68 -13.93 16.57
N VAL A 580 16.20 -14.62 17.60
CA VAL A 580 17.20 -15.68 17.45
C VAL A 580 16.54 -16.99 17.03
N THR A 581 15.41 -17.33 17.64
CA THR A 581 14.72 -18.63 17.43
C THR A 581 13.77 -18.64 16.24
N TYR A 582 13.13 -17.51 15.92
CA TYR A 582 12.10 -17.39 14.87
C TYR A 582 12.56 -17.96 13.52
N ASN A 583 13.77 -17.61 13.08
CA ASN A 583 14.32 -18.07 11.81
C ASN A 583 14.63 -19.58 11.81
N LEU A 584 14.95 -20.19 12.96
CA LEU A 584 15.09 -21.65 13.08
C LEU A 584 13.73 -22.35 12.83
N HIS A 585 12.61 -21.79 13.30
CA HIS A 585 11.28 -22.35 13.02
C HIS A 585 10.92 -22.28 11.53
N VAL A 586 11.27 -21.19 10.85
CA VAL A 586 11.03 -21.01 9.41
C VAL A 586 11.86 -22.00 8.59
N MET A 587 13.17 -22.08 8.85
CA MET A 587 14.07 -23.03 8.18
C MET A 587 13.62 -24.48 8.37
N LEU A 588 13.04 -24.84 9.52
CA LEU A 588 12.54 -26.19 9.78
C LEU A 588 11.36 -26.55 8.86
N ARG A 589 10.48 -25.59 8.57
CA ARG A 589 9.36 -25.79 7.62
C ARG A 589 9.86 -25.90 6.19
N TYR A 590 10.78 -25.02 5.79
CA TYR A 590 11.43 -25.07 4.48
C TYR A 590 12.15 -26.41 4.21
N GLU A 591 12.97 -26.89 5.15
CA GLU A 591 13.68 -28.17 4.97
C GLU A 591 12.69 -29.36 4.91
N ILE A 592 11.54 -29.31 5.61
CA ILE A 592 10.49 -30.33 5.50
C ILE A 592 9.77 -30.24 4.15
N GLU A 593 9.36 -29.06 3.71
CA GLU A 593 8.68 -28.86 2.41
C GLU A 593 9.58 -29.25 1.23
N LYS A 594 10.86 -28.86 1.26
CA LYS A 594 11.86 -29.30 0.28
C LYS A 594 11.98 -30.83 0.25
N GLN A 595 11.88 -31.52 1.39
CA GLN A 595 11.82 -32.98 1.44
C GLN A 595 10.49 -33.58 0.95
N LEU A 596 9.35 -32.89 1.13
CA LEU A 596 8.04 -33.33 0.63
C LEU A 596 7.90 -33.19 -0.90
N PHE A 597 8.53 -32.18 -1.52
CA PHE A 597 8.37 -31.86 -2.94
C PHE A 597 9.57 -32.21 -3.82
N ASN A 598 10.81 -32.09 -3.32
CA ASN A 598 12.05 -32.43 -4.04
C ASN A 598 12.70 -33.74 -3.56
N GLY A 599 12.16 -34.40 -2.51
CA GLY A 599 12.73 -35.60 -1.90
C GLY A 599 11.69 -36.68 -1.59
N ASP A 600 12.11 -37.66 -0.79
CA ASP A 600 11.38 -38.90 -0.49
C ASP A 600 10.67 -38.89 0.89
N LEU A 601 10.31 -37.71 1.44
CA LEU A 601 9.56 -37.66 2.71
C LEU A 601 8.08 -37.94 2.48
N GLU A 602 7.63 -39.08 3.00
CA GLU A 602 6.21 -39.44 3.07
C GLU A 602 5.51 -38.76 4.25
N VAL A 603 4.20 -38.49 4.10
CA VAL A 603 3.40 -37.78 5.10
C VAL A 603 3.32 -38.54 6.43
N ASP A 604 3.36 -39.88 6.39
CA ASP A 604 3.43 -40.77 7.55
C ASP A 604 4.66 -40.53 8.45
N ASP A 605 5.79 -40.09 7.88
CA ASP A 605 7.03 -39.84 8.63
C ASP A 605 7.17 -38.37 9.09
N LEU A 606 6.24 -37.49 8.71
CA LEU A 606 6.32 -36.04 8.93
C LEU A 606 6.44 -35.64 10.42
N PRO A 607 5.63 -36.16 11.37
CA PRO A 607 5.79 -35.81 12.80
C PRO A 607 7.16 -36.22 13.35
N LYS A 608 7.68 -37.37 12.92
CA LYS A 608 9.01 -37.87 13.29
C LYS A 608 10.13 -37.03 12.68
N ALA A 609 10.01 -36.61 11.43
CA ALA A 609 10.96 -35.70 10.78
C ALA A 609 10.99 -34.34 11.49
N TRP A 610 9.83 -33.75 11.77
CA TRP A 610 9.69 -32.51 12.53
C TRP A 610 10.34 -32.62 13.91
N ASN A 611 9.95 -33.61 14.71
CA ASN A 611 10.40 -33.73 16.11
C ASN A 611 11.92 -34.03 16.18
N SER A 612 12.47 -34.76 15.21
CA SER A 612 13.92 -34.98 15.09
C SER A 612 14.69 -33.71 14.77
N MET A 613 14.20 -32.91 13.81
CA MET A 613 14.83 -31.64 13.43
C MET A 613 14.72 -30.59 14.55
N PHE A 614 13.56 -30.52 15.21
CA PHE A 614 13.32 -29.64 16.36
C PHE A 614 14.27 -29.97 17.51
N LYS A 615 14.39 -31.26 17.88
CA LYS A 615 15.34 -31.70 18.91
C LYS A 615 16.79 -31.44 18.49
N SER A 616 17.14 -31.55 17.21
CA SER A 616 18.49 -31.27 16.73
C SER A 616 18.90 -29.80 16.79
N TRP A 617 17.97 -28.85 16.65
CA TRP A 617 18.30 -27.42 16.56
C TRP A 617 17.99 -26.65 17.85
N PHE A 618 16.89 -26.98 18.53
CA PHE A 618 16.46 -26.34 19.77
C PHE A 618 16.90 -27.11 21.03
N ASP A 619 17.32 -28.37 20.90
CA ASP A 619 17.67 -29.27 22.01
C ASP A 619 16.51 -29.55 23.02
N VAL A 620 15.26 -29.38 22.59
CA VAL A 620 14.06 -29.78 23.36
C VAL A 620 13.23 -30.80 22.58
N GLU A 621 12.57 -31.69 23.30
CA GLU A 621 11.67 -32.68 22.71
C GLU A 621 10.26 -32.07 22.59
N VAL A 622 9.63 -32.24 21.42
CA VAL A 622 8.25 -31.81 21.18
C VAL A 622 7.32 -32.80 21.89
N PRO A 623 6.46 -32.35 22.83
CA PRO A 623 5.70 -33.27 23.68
C PRO A 623 4.40 -33.78 23.04
N GLU A 624 3.86 -33.06 22.04
CA GLU A 624 2.59 -33.36 21.38
C GLU A 624 2.52 -32.67 19.99
N ASP A 625 1.82 -33.26 19.01
CA ASP A 625 1.77 -32.77 17.63
C ASP A 625 1.16 -31.36 17.48
N ARG A 626 0.31 -30.93 18.41
CA ARG A 626 -0.22 -29.54 18.50
C ARG A 626 0.87 -28.49 18.70
N LEU A 627 1.98 -28.86 19.33
CA LEU A 627 3.21 -28.06 19.46
C LEU A 627 4.29 -28.50 18.44
N GLY A 628 3.96 -29.47 17.60
CA GLY A 628 4.77 -30.01 16.51
C GLY A 628 4.20 -29.61 15.15
N CYS A 629 4.04 -30.60 14.27
CA CYS A 629 3.63 -30.41 12.88
C CYS A 629 2.22 -29.84 12.68
N LEU A 630 1.31 -29.92 13.66
CA LEU A 630 -0.03 -29.33 13.58
C LEU A 630 -0.08 -27.85 14.00
N GLN A 631 1.04 -27.27 14.43
CA GLN A 631 1.07 -25.94 15.05
C GLN A 631 0.56 -24.80 14.16
N ASP A 632 1.04 -24.74 12.91
CA ASP A 632 0.75 -23.70 11.92
C ASP A 632 -0.36 -24.14 10.95
N ILE A 633 -1.10 -23.16 10.42
CA ILE A 633 -2.27 -23.34 9.54
C ILE A 633 -1.91 -23.51 8.06
N HIS A 634 -0.72 -23.06 7.65
CA HIS A 634 -0.34 -22.87 6.25
C HIS A 634 -0.50 -24.13 5.39
N TRP A 635 -0.18 -25.31 5.92
CA TRP A 635 -0.31 -26.57 5.18
C TRP A 635 -1.75 -27.08 5.01
N SER A 636 -2.70 -26.69 5.87
CA SER A 636 -4.12 -26.97 5.65
C SER A 636 -4.76 -25.99 4.65
N MET A 637 -4.16 -24.81 4.48
CA MET A 637 -4.45 -23.86 3.41
C MET A 637 -3.69 -24.15 2.09
N GLY A 638 -2.88 -25.22 2.03
CA GLY A 638 -2.05 -25.56 0.86
C GLY A 638 -0.92 -24.55 0.55
N ALA A 639 -0.59 -23.65 1.48
CA ALA A 639 0.38 -22.58 1.33
C ALA A 639 1.83 -23.07 1.55
N PHE A 640 2.26 -24.01 0.72
CA PHE A 640 3.65 -24.50 0.63
C PHE A 640 4.50 -23.49 -0.16
N GLY A 641 5.77 -23.33 0.19
CA GLY A 641 6.66 -22.29 -0.36
C GLY A 641 6.50 -20.92 0.31
N TYR A 642 5.49 -20.73 1.16
CA TYR A 642 5.21 -19.46 1.83
C TYR A 642 6.26 -19.12 2.89
N PHE A 643 6.58 -20.04 3.81
CA PHE A 643 7.33 -19.71 5.03
C PHE A 643 8.70 -19.02 4.85
N PRO A 644 9.54 -19.34 3.84
CA PRO A 644 10.86 -18.75 3.66
C PRO A 644 10.87 -17.21 3.58
N THR A 645 9.79 -16.62 3.05
CA THR A 645 9.57 -15.17 2.98
C THR A 645 9.69 -14.48 4.34
N TYR A 646 9.21 -15.12 5.42
CA TYR A 646 9.32 -14.61 6.78
C TYR A 646 10.79 -14.47 7.24
N THR A 647 11.69 -15.34 6.78
CA THR A 647 13.13 -15.20 7.05
C THR A 647 13.76 -14.14 6.14
N LEU A 648 13.39 -14.09 4.85
CA LEU A 648 13.88 -13.05 3.95
C LEU A 648 13.57 -11.64 4.47
N GLY A 649 12.39 -11.42 5.03
CA GLY A 649 12.06 -10.16 5.71
C GLY A 649 13.06 -9.78 6.80
N ASN A 650 13.45 -10.72 7.68
CA ASN A 650 14.48 -10.47 8.69
C ASN A 650 15.86 -10.15 8.09
N LEU A 651 16.23 -10.79 6.97
CA LEU A 651 17.52 -10.53 6.28
C LEU A 651 17.52 -9.17 5.60
N TYR A 652 16.50 -8.90 4.78
CA TYR A 652 16.31 -7.65 4.05
C TYR A 652 16.20 -6.46 5.01
N ALA A 653 15.47 -6.58 6.12
CA ALA A 653 15.41 -5.54 7.14
C ALA A 653 16.81 -5.17 7.66
N ALA A 654 17.62 -6.16 8.03
CA ALA A 654 18.97 -5.92 8.56
C ALA A 654 19.94 -5.38 7.50
N GLN A 655 19.78 -5.78 6.24
CA GLN A 655 20.57 -5.28 5.11
C GLN A 655 20.21 -3.81 4.80
N LEU A 656 18.92 -3.46 4.84
CA LEU A 656 18.43 -2.09 4.73
C LEU A 656 18.91 -1.21 5.92
N LEU A 657 18.87 -1.72 7.15
CA LEU A 657 19.40 -1.03 8.33
C LEU A 657 20.90 -0.75 8.20
N GLU A 658 21.70 -1.71 7.74
CA GLU A 658 23.15 -1.52 7.59
C GLU A 658 23.50 -0.56 6.44
N ALA A 659 22.72 -0.51 5.37
CA ALA A 659 22.84 0.49 4.31
C ALA A 659 22.40 1.90 4.78
N MET A 660 21.26 1.99 5.48
CA MET A 660 20.76 3.24 6.06
C MET A 660 21.76 3.82 7.06
N ALA A 661 22.41 2.99 7.87
CA ALA A 661 23.45 3.42 8.81
C ALA A 661 24.72 3.97 8.12
N GLN A 662 25.03 3.56 6.89
CA GLN A 662 26.15 4.10 6.12
C GLN A 662 25.86 5.50 5.57
N GLU A 663 24.59 5.84 5.31
CA GLU A 663 24.18 7.16 4.84
C GLU A 663 23.79 8.14 5.96
N LEU A 664 22.98 7.69 6.93
CA LEU A 664 22.44 8.52 8.01
C LEU A 664 23.32 8.54 9.27
N GLY A 665 24.23 7.57 9.42
CA GLY A 665 25.11 7.42 10.57
C GLY A 665 24.53 6.53 11.67
N ASP A 666 24.68 6.96 12.92
CA ASP A 666 24.27 6.19 14.10
C ASP A 666 22.72 6.17 14.24
N ILE A 667 22.12 5.05 13.88
CA ILE A 667 20.66 4.85 13.91
C ILE A 667 20.13 4.81 15.35
N ASP A 668 20.86 4.25 16.32
CA ASP A 668 20.43 4.29 17.73
C ASP A 668 20.42 5.74 18.24
N ALA A 669 21.41 6.56 17.84
CA ALA A 669 21.42 7.99 18.15
C ALA A 669 20.27 8.76 17.46
N LEU A 670 19.93 8.41 16.21
CA LEU A 670 18.80 8.99 15.47
C LEU A 670 17.46 8.64 16.12
N VAL A 671 17.20 7.35 16.38
CA VAL A 671 16.01 6.86 17.09
C VAL A 671 15.84 7.57 18.42
N ALA A 672 16.94 7.74 19.18
CA ALA A 672 16.95 8.40 20.48
C ALA A 672 16.72 9.93 20.45
N THR A 673 16.55 10.54 19.27
CA THR A 673 16.03 11.93 19.15
C THR A 673 14.51 12.02 19.31
N GLY A 674 13.80 10.93 19.01
CA GLY A 674 12.34 10.87 18.91
C GLY A 674 11.78 11.24 17.53
N ASP A 675 12.59 11.80 16.62
CA ASP A 675 12.21 11.99 15.22
C ASP A 675 12.64 10.77 14.39
N TRP A 676 11.64 10.02 13.90
CA TRP A 676 11.86 8.82 13.09
C TRP A 676 11.58 9.05 11.60
N GLN A 677 11.12 10.25 11.21
CA GLN A 677 10.82 10.60 9.83
C GLN A 677 12.01 10.41 8.88
N PRO A 678 13.28 10.73 9.23
CA PRO A 678 14.41 10.55 8.32
C PRO A 678 14.67 9.08 7.91
N MET A 679 14.24 8.10 8.72
CA MET A 679 14.33 6.68 8.37
C MET A 679 13.22 6.28 7.39
N LEU A 680 12.02 6.82 7.56
CA LEU A 680 10.90 6.62 6.64
C LEU A 680 11.19 7.29 5.28
N ASP A 681 11.68 8.52 5.29
CA ASP A 681 12.10 9.27 4.09
C ASP A 681 13.25 8.58 3.33
N TRP A 682 14.10 7.80 4.01
CA TRP A 682 15.14 7.01 3.37
C TRP A 682 14.59 5.78 2.63
N LEU A 683 13.60 5.11 3.23
CA LEU A 683 12.94 3.92 2.68
C LEU A 683 11.99 4.26 1.52
N ARG A 684 11.29 5.40 1.59
CA ARG A 684 10.28 5.86 0.61
C ARG A 684 10.75 5.74 -0.86
N PRO A 685 11.79 6.45 -1.34
CA PRO A 685 12.22 6.39 -2.74
C PRO A 685 13.00 5.11 -3.11
N ARG A 686 13.47 4.34 -2.12
CA ARG A 686 14.28 3.13 -2.34
C ARG A 686 13.45 1.87 -2.49
N ILE A 687 12.41 1.73 -1.65
CA ILE A 687 11.58 0.52 -1.55
C ILE A 687 10.12 0.84 -1.87
N HIS A 688 9.54 1.85 -1.24
CA HIS A 688 8.09 2.04 -1.26
C HIS A 688 7.58 2.58 -2.60
N GLU A 689 8.10 3.73 -3.03
CA GLU A 689 7.67 4.41 -4.25
C GLU A 689 7.92 3.58 -5.52
N ARG A 690 8.81 2.57 -5.47
CA ARG A 690 9.14 1.71 -6.61
C ARG A 690 8.17 0.55 -6.82
N GLY A 691 7.58 0.01 -5.74
CA GLY A 691 6.73 -1.17 -5.80
C GLY A 691 7.36 -2.32 -6.62
N SER A 692 6.56 -3.02 -7.42
CA SER A 692 7.01 -4.11 -8.30
C SER A 692 7.65 -3.66 -9.63
N GLN A 693 8.24 -2.47 -9.70
CA GLN A 693 8.97 -2.02 -10.90
C GLN A 693 10.09 -3.00 -11.29
N VAL A 694 10.86 -3.49 -10.31
CA VAL A 694 11.92 -4.50 -10.46
C VAL A 694 11.61 -5.75 -9.63
N SER A 695 12.42 -6.80 -9.69
CA SER A 695 12.26 -8.01 -8.86
C SER A 695 12.66 -7.76 -7.39
N PRO A 696 12.24 -8.60 -6.43
CA PRO A 696 12.55 -8.42 -5.01
C PRO A 696 14.05 -8.31 -4.72
N ALA A 697 14.84 -9.24 -5.28
CA ALA A 697 16.29 -9.25 -5.12
C ALA A 697 16.96 -7.99 -5.69
N GLN A 698 16.51 -7.53 -6.87
CA GLN A 698 17.01 -6.29 -7.49
C GLN A 698 16.62 -5.06 -6.68
N LEU A 699 15.42 -5.02 -6.08
CA LEU A 699 14.97 -3.91 -5.25
C LEU A 699 15.86 -3.76 -3.99
N ILE A 700 16.22 -4.87 -3.36
CA ILE A 700 17.15 -4.90 -2.21
C ILE A 700 18.58 -4.55 -2.65
N GLU A 701 19.03 -5.04 -3.81
CA GLU A 701 20.37 -4.71 -4.32
C GLU A 701 20.50 -3.23 -4.72
N ASP A 702 19.51 -2.67 -5.41
CA ASP A 702 19.45 -1.24 -5.74
C ASP A 702 19.41 -0.35 -4.48
N ALA A 703 18.73 -0.79 -3.42
CA ALA A 703 18.58 -0.04 -2.18
C ALA A 703 19.80 -0.15 -1.22
N THR A 704 20.64 -1.19 -1.37
CA THR A 704 21.71 -1.50 -0.40
C THR A 704 23.11 -1.67 -1.01
N GLY A 705 23.22 -1.69 -2.34
CA GLY A 705 24.48 -1.86 -3.08
C GLY A 705 25.05 -3.28 -3.05
N LEU A 706 24.30 -4.27 -2.54
CA LEU A 706 24.70 -5.66 -2.41
C LEU A 706 23.50 -6.59 -2.64
N PRO A 707 23.68 -7.79 -3.22
CA PRO A 707 22.62 -8.79 -3.33
C PRO A 707 22.17 -9.29 -1.93
N PRO A 708 20.98 -9.94 -1.83
CA PRO A 708 20.51 -10.64 -0.63
C PRO A 708 21.58 -11.43 0.14
N SER A 709 21.72 -11.16 1.44
CA SER A 709 22.74 -11.77 2.30
C SER A 709 22.24 -12.04 3.73
N PRO A 710 22.66 -13.13 4.40
CA PRO A 710 22.30 -13.36 5.80
C PRO A 710 23.23 -12.60 6.77
N GLU A 711 24.36 -12.11 6.27
CA GLU A 711 25.45 -11.54 7.06
C GLU A 711 25.10 -10.24 7.82
N PRO A 712 24.32 -9.29 7.27
CA PRO A 712 23.86 -8.12 8.04
C PRO A 712 22.98 -8.52 9.23
N PHE A 713 22.07 -9.47 9.03
CA PHE A 713 21.21 -10.00 10.11
C PHE A 713 22.03 -10.72 11.18
N LEU A 714 22.98 -11.55 10.77
CA LEU A 714 23.89 -12.25 11.68
C LEU A 714 24.75 -11.28 12.51
N ARG A 715 25.32 -10.24 11.89
CA ARG A 715 26.03 -9.16 12.60
C ARG A 715 25.13 -8.41 13.59
N TYR A 716 23.89 -8.12 13.20
CA TYR A 716 22.90 -7.45 14.05
C TYR A 716 22.55 -8.30 15.27
N VAL A 717 22.15 -9.56 15.07
CA VAL A 717 21.64 -10.43 16.13
C VAL A 717 22.75 -10.87 17.10
N GLU A 718 23.94 -11.20 16.60
CA GLU A 718 25.09 -11.53 17.46
C GLU A 718 25.52 -10.31 18.31
N ARG A 719 25.59 -9.12 17.72
CA ARG A 719 25.92 -7.88 18.45
C ARG A 719 24.89 -7.59 19.56
N LYS A 720 23.60 -7.64 19.20
CA LYS A 720 22.47 -7.33 20.10
C LYS A 720 22.37 -8.33 21.24
N TYR A 721 22.30 -9.63 20.92
CA TYR A 721 22.08 -10.68 21.92
C TYR A 721 23.35 -11.02 22.70
N GLY A 722 24.54 -10.90 22.10
CA GLY A 722 25.81 -11.01 22.82
C GLY A 722 25.96 -9.92 23.89
N ALA A 723 25.48 -8.69 23.63
CA ALA A 723 25.44 -7.63 24.64
C ALA A 723 24.37 -7.86 25.71
N LEU A 724 23.16 -8.30 25.33
CA LEU A 724 22.06 -8.58 26.27
C LEU A 724 22.34 -9.72 27.26
N TYR A 725 23.09 -10.74 26.81
CA TYR A 725 23.36 -11.97 27.56
C TYR A 725 24.82 -12.12 28.03
N GLY A 726 25.68 -11.12 27.80
CA GLY A 726 27.06 -11.10 28.31
C GLY A 726 27.98 -12.14 27.66
N LEU A 727 27.87 -12.31 26.35
CA LEU A 727 28.63 -13.30 25.56
C LEU A 727 29.86 -12.71 24.83
N ASN A 728 30.04 -11.38 24.91
CA ASN A 728 31.06 -10.58 24.19
C ASN A 728 32.25 -10.21 25.10
#